data_AF-A0A0A8L3T8-F1
#
_entry.id   AF-A0A0A8L3T8-F1
#
_cell.length_a   1.000
_cell.length_b   1.000
_cell.length_c   1.000
_cell.angle_alpha   90.00
_cell.angle_beta   90.00
_cell.angle_gamma   90.00
#
_symmetry.space_group_name_H-M   'P 1'
#
loop_
_entity.id
_entity.type
_entity.pdbx_description
1 polymer ?
#
loop_
_entity_poly.entity_id
_entity_poly.type
_entity_poly.pdbx_seq_one_letter_code
_entity_poly.pdbx_strand_id
1 'polypeptide(L)'
;MLRISRTNLGCRAAARLQPWMMQQSVLRLTPFRLASSVESIPATDLGFAKSSRASIQPNFTPFDSNTAGVEAQERTTYFNLWSLLEACLNAGYMDRAFSILQSLYESKVHAKFFIRDYNEYLLKYSSKADSIDALQEKLFNDLNNVFKDFSYDDRTISILLHKSLNTVDTNVYNNCQKFLAMNLNGNRSILKNLDILTVSDYATLYRDLKLINLTDIPEAVRSIIKDSEDPSSSLTINGKKGVIKTLPKDAVELKPVDTFGLKAVRISLQGLSISPEQRERIDEYLSDPELQSVINNTKEKSINFFEIYRNLKTNEEKDAFNEFLDVINVERQRELESRSFDASKERWKYEFDQAASQGGLKLKKNLNVRLWEWYQQMLPVVKQEVALCQDLLEKEQKGPSKQNSDRLKYGPYLLLVEPEKMCVITILELLKLQSSGGVTEGMRTARAVLSVGRSIEMEFRSEKLLRSENKMFKEVNKRSHEFKMFVQNAKTALRNMQVEENMIQWPSDVKAKIGSILISMLIHVSKVTVEGVDPITKEKVAGEAPAFCHTFQYRSGTKIGILKVHRTLVNQLSAERMTTNVQPQHLPMLVRPRPWTNWNSGGYNYSQSTLIRSRDSPEQIAYIKAVSEQGTIDNVYEGLNVLGNTPWTINEKLFNIISEVWNTGDGFLDIPPVLENFEFPPSATQK
;
A
#
# COMPACT_ATOMS: atom_id res chain seq x y z
N MET A 1 55.58 42.01 -22.84
CA MET A 1 56.55 41.18 -23.59
C MET A 1 55.76 40.07 -24.27
N LEU A 2 55.44 40.19 -25.56
CA LEU A 2 56.19 39.63 -26.71
C LEU A 2 56.13 38.09 -26.71
N ARG A 3 55.62 37.35 -27.70
CA ARG A 3 55.58 37.44 -29.18
C ARG A 3 54.30 36.71 -29.67
N ILE A 4 53.49 37.10 -30.66
CA ILE A 4 53.64 37.52 -32.08
C ILE A 4 54.21 36.45 -33.04
N SER A 5 53.32 35.85 -33.85
CA SER A 5 53.38 35.68 -35.33
C SER A 5 52.02 35.08 -35.79
N ARG A 6 51.03 35.72 -36.45
CA ARG A 6 50.94 36.40 -37.77
C ARG A 6 51.61 35.57 -38.88
N THR A 7 50.96 35.14 -39.97
CA THR A 7 50.11 35.87 -40.95
C THR A 7 49.24 34.90 -41.79
N ASN A 8 47.95 35.20 -42.02
CA ASN A 8 47.27 35.68 -43.27
C ASN A 8 47.34 34.69 -44.49
N LEU A 9 46.33 34.47 -45.33
CA LEU A 9 45.29 35.31 -45.97
C LEU A 9 44.27 34.38 -46.68
N GLY A 10 43.02 34.83 -46.91
CA GLY A 10 42.20 34.24 -47.99
C GLY A 10 40.68 34.34 -47.83
N CYS A 11 40.10 35.47 -48.25
CA CYS A 11 38.67 35.71 -48.41
C CYS A 11 37.99 34.73 -49.39
N ARG A 12 36.74 34.34 -49.15
CA ARG A 12 35.66 34.31 -50.16
C ARG A 12 34.27 34.17 -49.53
N ALA A 13 33.33 34.81 -50.18
CA ALA A 13 31.99 35.15 -49.73
C ALA A 13 30.91 34.12 -50.13
N ALA A 14 29.77 34.22 -49.43
CA ALA A 14 28.39 34.06 -49.88
C ALA A 14 27.94 32.79 -50.62
N ALA A 15 26.98 32.06 -50.03
CA ALA A 15 25.76 31.63 -50.72
C ALA A 15 24.64 31.26 -49.70
N ARG A 16 23.56 32.06 -49.71
CA ARG A 16 22.20 31.64 -49.34
C ARG A 16 21.73 30.56 -50.32
N LEU A 17 20.87 29.63 -49.90
CA LEU A 17 19.76 29.11 -50.70
C LEU A 17 18.70 28.46 -49.78
N GLN A 18 17.43 28.68 -50.14
CA GLN A 18 16.21 28.45 -49.38
C GLN A 18 15.74 26.98 -49.35
N PRO A 19 14.82 26.58 -48.44
CA PRO A 19 14.07 25.35 -48.59
C PRO A 19 12.89 25.54 -49.56
N TRP A 20 12.92 24.75 -50.63
CA TRP A 20 11.95 24.64 -51.71
C TRP A 20 10.63 24.00 -51.23
N MET A 21 9.50 24.64 -51.58
CA MET A 21 8.13 24.09 -51.57
C MET A 21 7.91 23.15 -52.76
N MET A 22 7.45 21.91 -52.54
CA MET A 22 6.57 21.25 -53.50
C MET A 22 5.20 21.01 -52.87
N GLN A 23 4.23 21.77 -53.34
CA GLN A 23 2.81 21.45 -53.30
C GLN A 23 2.56 20.20 -54.16
N GLN A 24 1.71 19.29 -53.70
CA GLN A 24 0.69 18.70 -54.58
C GLN A 24 -0.50 18.15 -53.77
N SER A 25 -1.62 18.87 -53.92
CA SER A 25 -3.00 18.40 -54.08
C SER A 25 -3.55 17.28 -53.19
N VAL A 26 -4.43 17.70 -52.28
CA VAL A 26 -5.51 16.91 -51.67
C VAL A 26 -6.50 16.47 -52.76
N LEU A 27 -6.56 15.17 -53.04
CA LEU A 27 -7.71 14.56 -53.72
C LEU A 27 -8.61 13.91 -52.67
N ARG A 28 -9.79 14.50 -52.48
CA ARG A 28 -10.93 13.90 -51.75
C ARG A 28 -11.34 12.63 -52.49
N LEU A 29 -11.14 11.48 -51.86
CA LEU A 29 -11.83 10.25 -52.24
C LEU A 29 -13.06 10.11 -51.35
N THR A 30 -14.22 10.41 -51.92
CA THR A 30 -15.54 10.04 -51.39
C THR A 30 -15.71 8.52 -51.44
N PRO A 31 -15.96 7.82 -50.32
CA PRO A 31 -16.46 6.47 -50.41
C PRO A 31 -17.96 6.51 -50.74
N PHE A 32 -18.27 6.03 -51.93
CA PHE A 32 -19.59 5.64 -52.39
C PHE A 32 -20.31 4.79 -51.33
N ARG A 33 -21.49 5.24 -50.87
CA ARG A 33 -22.43 4.39 -50.14
C ARG A 33 -23.12 3.47 -51.15
N LEU A 34 -22.79 2.18 -51.12
CA LEU A 34 -23.66 1.14 -51.66
C LEU A 34 -24.82 0.93 -50.67
N ALA A 35 -26.00 1.37 -51.08
CA ALA A 35 -27.25 0.97 -50.47
C ALA A 35 -27.55 -0.47 -50.89
N SER A 36 -27.69 -1.37 -49.91
CA SER A 36 -28.42 -2.62 -50.10
C SER A 36 -29.52 -2.72 -49.05
N SER A 37 -30.74 -2.70 -49.58
CA SER A 37 -32.02 -2.93 -48.94
C SER A 37 -32.31 -4.43 -48.88
N VAL A 38 -32.62 -4.96 -47.69
CA VAL A 38 -33.45 -6.18 -47.49
C VAL A 38 -34.07 -6.04 -46.09
N GLU A 39 -35.28 -5.51 -45.99
CA GLU A 39 -36.56 -6.22 -45.89
C GLU A 39 -36.79 -6.98 -44.57
N SER A 40 -37.74 -6.43 -43.81
CA SER A 40 -38.35 -6.95 -42.59
C SER A 40 -39.41 -8.00 -42.91
N ILE A 41 -39.40 -9.12 -42.17
CA ILE A 41 -40.55 -10.03 -42.04
C ILE A 41 -40.86 -10.22 -40.54
N PRO A 42 -42.13 -10.19 -40.10
CA PRO A 42 -42.53 -10.22 -38.70
C PRO A 42 -42.96 -11.63 -38.24
N ALA A 43 -42.59 -12.02 -37.02
CA ALA A 43 -43.27 -13.03 -36.21
C ALA A 43 -42.76 -12.89 -34.76
N THR A 44 -43.56 -12.29 -33.87
CA THR A 44 -44.20 -12.98 -32.72
C THR A 44 -43.30 -14.01 -32.04
N ASP A 45 -42.83 -13.75 -30.82
CA ASP A 45 -43.55 -14.20 -29.62
C ASP A 45 -42.80 -13.89 -28.30
N LEU A 46 -43.60 -13.73 -27.24
CA LEU A 46 -43.33 -13.81 -25.80
C LEU A 46 -42.33 -12.85 -25.15
N GLY A 47 -42.90 -11.83 -24.51
CA GLY A 47 -42.18 -10.86 -23.69
C GLY A 47 -41.55 -11.48 -22.44
N PHE A 48 -40.26 -11.23 -22.27
CA PHE A 48 -39.58 -11.06 -20.97
C PHE A 48 -38.20 -10.41 -21.20
N ALA A 49 -38.16 -9.13 -21.60
CA ALA A 49 -36.95 -8.30 -21.51
C ALA A 49 -37.26 -6.81 -21.82
N LYS A 50 -37.68 -6.05 -20.81
CA LYS A 50 -37.58 -4.58 -20.82
C LYS A 50 -36.92 -4.09 -19.53
N SER A 51 -35.61 -4.35 -19.41
CA SER A 51 -34.71 -3.68 -18.46
C SER A 51 -33.27 -3.68 -18.98
N SER A 52 -33.01 -3.12 -20.16
CA SER A 52 -31.63 -2.87 -20.63
C SER A 52 -31.50 -1.61 -21.50
N ARG A 53 -32.39 -0.63 -21.30
CA ARG A 53 -32.28 0.70 -21.95
C ARG A 53 -31.72 1.73 -20.98
N ALA A 54 -30.52 1.44 -20.46
CA ALA A 54 -29.63 2.39 -19.78
C ALA A 54 -28.18 1.87 -19.80
N SER A 55 -27.71 1.35 -20.94
CA SER A 55 -26.27 1.27 -21.18
C SER A 55 -25.88 2.54 -21.93
N ILE A 56 -25.25 3.46 -21.20
CA ILE A 56 -24.49 4.57 -21.76
C ILE A 56 -23.37 3.93 -22.59
N GLN A 57 -23.55 3.81 -23.89
CA GLN A 57 -22.42 3.63 -24.78
C GLN A 57 -21.80 5.01 -24.99
N PRO A 58 -20.56 5.26 -24.54
CA PRO A 58 -19.87 6.47 -24.97
C PRO A 58 -19.65 6.34 -26.48
N ASN A 59 -19.96 7.42 -27.22
CA ASN A 59 -19.67 7.51 -28.65
C ASN A 59 -18.17 7.32 -28.88
N PHE A 60 -17.73 6.09 -29.15
CA PHE A 60 -16.38 5.80 -29.58
C PHE A 60 -16.20 6.36 -31.00
N THR A 61 -15.26 7.29 -31.15
CA THR A 61 -14.72 7.66 -32.45
C THR A 61 -14.00 6.44 -33.05
N PRO A 62 -13.99 6.27 -34.39
CA PRO A 62 -13.23 5.21 -35.03
C PRO A 62 -11.76 5.26 -34.60
N PHE A 63 -11.21 4.11 -34.25
CA PHE A 63 -9.88 3.98 -33.66
C PHE A 63 -8.78 4.27 -34.70
N ASP A 64 -8.35 5.52 -34.82
CA ASP A 64 -7.17 5.90 -35.59
C ASP A 64 -5.92 5.86 -34.69
N SER A 65 -5.02 4.91 -34.93
CA SER A 65 -3.84 4.64 -34.10
C SER A 65 -2.81 5.78 -34.07
N ASN A 66 -2.87 6.71 -35.03
CA ASN A 66 -1.91 7.81 -35.14
C ASN A 66 -2.24 9.01 -34.25
N THR A 67 -3.51 9.22 -33.89
CA THR A 67 -3.93 10.34 -33.00
C THR A 67 -4.12 9.90 -31.55
N ALA A 68 -4.32 8.60 -31.29
CA ALA A 68 -4.57 8.07 -29.96
C ALA A 68 -3.47 8.37 -28.92
N GLY A 69 -2.21 8.40 -29.34
CA GLY A 69 -1.08 8.72 -28.47
C GLY A 69 -1.06 10.20 -28.05
N VAL A 70 -1.35 11.10 -28.99
CA VAL A 70 -1.43 12.55 -28.76
C VAL A 70 -2.63 12.87 -27.86
N GLU A 71 -3.80 12.30 -28.15
CA GLU A 71 -4.99 12.48 -27.32
C GLU A 71 -4.84 11.90 -25.91
N ALA A 72 -4.11 10.79 -25.74
CA ALA A 72 -3.83 10.22 -24.41
C ALA A 72 -2.88 11.10 -23.60
N GLN A 73 -1.87 11.68 -24.25
CA GLN A 73 -0.96 12.63 -23.61
C GLN A 73 -1.68 13.93 -23.25
N GLU A 74 -2.52 14.46 -24.14
CA GLU A 74 -3.33 15.66 -23.92
C GLU A 74 -4.37 15.48 -22.79
N ARG A 75 -5.03 14.32 -22.72
CA ARG A 75 -5.89 13.94 -21.59
C ARG A 75 -5.12 13.91 -20.28
N THR A 76 -3.93 13.30 -20.27
CA THR A 76 -3.07 13.23 -19.08
C THR A 76 -2.66 14.63 -18.64
N THR A 77 -2.28 15.51 -19.57
CA THR A 77 -1.94 16.90 -19.26
C THR A 77 -3.13 17.70 -18.73
N TYR A 78 -4.34 17.51 -19.27
CA TYR A 78 -5.55 18.15 -18.75
C TYR A 78 -5.83 17.71 -17.31
N PHE A 79 -5.81 16.41 -17.01
CA PHE A 79 -6.03 15.92 -15.63
C PHE A 79 -4.94 16.37 -14.65
N ASN A 80 -3.69 16.49 -15.11
CA ASN A 80 -2.60 17.03 -14.29
C ASN A 80 -2.79 18.53 -14.01
N LEU A 81 -3.19 19.33 -15.01
CA LEU A 81 -3.47 20.76 -14.83
C LEU A 81 -4.73 21.00 -14.00
N TRP A 82 -5.76 20.18 -14.18
CA TRP A 82 -7.00 20.24 -13.42
C TRP A 82 -6.78 19.89 -11.94
N SER A 83 -6.01 18.83 -11.65
CA SER A 83 -5.66 18.52 -10.26
C SER A 83 -4.79 19.62 -9.61
N LEU A 84 -3.91 20.27 -10.39
CA LEU A 84 -3.14 21.42 -9.92
C LEU A 84 -4.04 22.64 -9.66
N LEU A 85 -5.05 22.87 -10.50
CA LEU A 85 -6.03 23.94 -10.31
C LEU A 85 -6.81 23.73 -9.00
N GLU A 86 -7.32 22.52 -8.76
CA GLU A 86 -8.06 22.17 -7.54
C GLU A 86 -7.18 22.34 -6.29
N ALA A 87 -5.91 21.91 -6.36
CA ALA A 87 -4.95 22.10 -5.28
C ALA A 87 -4.66 23.59 -5.01
N CYS A 88 -4.48 24.41 -6.06
CA CYS A 88 -4.25 25.85 -5.91
C CYS A 88 -5.48 26.58 -5.33
N LEU A 89 -6.69 26.18 -5.74
CA LEU A 89 -7.94 26.73 -5.23
C LEU A 89 -8.14 26.42 -3.75
N ASN A 90 -7.84 25.19 -3.31
CA ASN A 90 -7.92 24.80 -1.91
C ASN A 90 -6.82 25.42 -1.04
N ALA A 91 -5.63 25.63 -1.60
CA ALA A 91 -4.54 26.36 -0.93
C ALA A 91 -4.74 27.90 -0.93
N GLY A 92 -5.72 28.42 -1.68
CA GLY A 92 -6.05 29.83 -1.73
C GLY A 92 -5.18 30.69 -2.66
N TYR A 93 -4.34 30.10 -3.52
CA TYR A 93 -3.49 30.81 -4.49
C TYR A 93 -4.25 31.19 -5.76
N MET A 94 -5.02 32.28 -5.70
CA MET A 94 -5.95 32.66 -6.78
C MET A 94 -5.27 33.11 -8.07
N ASP A 95 -4.15 33.83 -8.00
CA ASP A 95 -3.45 34.31 -9.22
C ASP A 95 -2.87 33.13 -10.02
N ARG A 96 -2.29 32.17 -9.30
CA ARG A 96 -1.76 30.94 -9.90
C ARG A 96 -2.86 30.05 -10.46
N ALA A 97 -3.99 29.94 -9.75
CA ALA A 97 -5.17 29.23 -10.25
C ALA A 97 -5.70 29.87 -11.54
N PHE A 98 -5.70 31.20 -11.65
CA PHE A 98 -6.11 31.91 -12.86
C PHE A 98 -5.15 31.69 -14.04
N SER A 99 -3.83 31.68 -13.81
CA SER A 99 -2.87 31.33 -14.86
C SER A 99 -3.04 29.90 -15.37
N ILE A 100 -3.37 28.95 -14.47
CA ILE A 100 -3.67 27.56 -14.85
C ILE A 100 -4.95 27.49 -15.68
N LEU A 101 -6.00 28.26 -15.34
CA LEU A 101 -7.20 28.37 -16.17
C LEU A 101 -6.88 28.92 -17.57
N GLN A 102 -6.02 29.93 -17.69
CA GLN A 102 -5.57 30.41 -18.99
C GLN A 102 -4.86 29.31 -19.81
N SER A 103 -4.06 28.49 -19.14
CA SER A 103 -3.37 27.35 -19.76
C SER A 103 -4.35 26.25 -20.18
N LEU A 104 -5.42 26.03 -19.40
CA LEU A 104 -6.51 25.11 -19.73
C LEU A 104 -7.36 25.62 -20.90
N TYR A 105 -7.58 26.93 -21.01
CA TYR A 105 -8.30 27.56 -22.12
C TYR A 105 -7.57 27.37 -23.47
N GLU A 106 -6.24 27.44 -23.47
CA GLU A 106 -5.44 27.21 -24.67
C GLU A 106 -5.55 25.76 -25.20
N SER A 107 -5.89 24.81 -24.31
CA SER A 107 -6.08 23.39 -24.65
C SER A 107 -7.50 23.13 -25.20
N LYS A 108 -7.67 23.32 -26.52
CA LYS A 108 -8.97 23.22 -27.23
C LYS A 108 -9.68 21.86 -27.15
N VAL A 109 -9.02 20.81 -26.65
CA VAL A 109 -9.53 19.42 -26.59
C VAL A 109 -10.68 19.26 -25.59
N HIS A 110 -10.69 20.06 -24.51
CA HIS A 110 -11.69 19.99 -23.44
C HIS A 110 -12.50 21.28 -23.26
N ALA A 111 -12.61 22.09 -24.32
CA ALA A 111 -13.37 23.33 -24.35
C ALA A 111 -14.78 23.17 -23.72
N LYS A 112 -15.47 22.06 -23.97
CA LYS A 112 -16.82 21.80 -23.42
C LYS A 112 -16.91 21.78 -21.88
N PHE A 113 -15.81 21.52 -21.17
CA PHE A 113 -15.77 21.45 -19.71
C PHE A 113 -15.16 22.69 -19.07
N PHE A 114 -14.59 23.60 -19.86
CA PHE A 114 -13.87 24.76 -19.36
C PHE A 114 -14.74 25.66 -18.46
N ILE A 115 -16.00 25.90 -18.83
CA ILE A 115 -16.91 26.74 -18.04
C ILE A 115 -17.19 26.15 -16.65
N ARG A 116 -17.19 24.81 -16.52
CA ARG A 116 -17.31 24.14 -15.23
C ARG A 116 -16.08 24.41 -14.37
N ASP A 117 -14.89 24.31 -14.95
CA ASP A 117 -13.63 24.53 -14.25
C ASP A 117 -13.47 26.01 -13.83
N TYR A 118 -13.96 26.94 -14.65
CA TYR A 118 -14.06 28.36 -14.31
C TYR A 118 -15.07 28.62 -13.17
N ASN A 119 -16.22 27.94 -13.16
CA ASN A 119 -17.21 28.07 -12.09
C ASN A 119 -16.67 27.64 -10.72
N GLU A 120 -15.79 26.63 -10.66
CA GLU A 120 -15.11 26.24 -9.41
C GLU A 120 -14.17 27.35 -8.89
N TYR A 121 -13.43 28.01 -9.78
CA TYR A 121 -12.64 29.18 -9.45
C TYR A 121 -13.51 30.35 -8.97
N LEU A 122 -14.61 30.62 -9.68
CA LEU A 122 -15.52 31.72 -9.36
C LEU A 122 -16.20 31.53 -8.01
N LEU A 123 -16.60 30.30 -7.67
CA LEU A 123 -17.17 29.97 -6.37
C LEU A 123 -16.19 30.28 -5.23
N LYS A 124 -14.93 29.85 -5.34
CA LYS A 124 -13.88 30.17 -4.35
C LYS A 124 -13.53 31.65 -4.30
N TYR A 125 -13.57 32.34 -5.45
CA TYR A 125 -13.37 33.78 -5.51
C TYR A 125 -14.52 34.55 -4.85
N SER A 126 -15.76 34.08 -4.99
CA SER A 126 -16.95 34.70 -4.37
C SER A 126 -16.88 34.72 -2.84
N SER A 127 -16.24 33.72 -2.23
CA SER A 127 -15.99 33.68 -0.79
C SER A 127 -14.99 34.75 -0.33
N LYS A 128 -14.12 35.23 -1.22
CA LYS A 128 -13.10 36.27 -0.94
C LYS A 128 -13.51 37.68 -1.36
N ALA A 129 -14.47 37.83 -2.27
CA ALA A 129 -14.92 39.13 -2.74
C ALA A 129 -15.79 39.85 -1.70
N ASP A 130 -15.55 41.14 -1.48
CA ASP A 130 -16.26 41.94 -0.47
C ASP A 130 -17.66 42.38 -0.93
N SER A 131 -17.87 42.64 -2.22
CA SER A 131 -19.15 43.10 -2.79
C SER A 131 -19.62 42.25 -3.98
N ILE A 132 -20.93 42.27 -4.24
CA ILE A 132 -21.52 41.61 -5.42
C ILE A 132 -21.11 42.31 -6.72
N ASP A 133 -20.99 43.63 -6.72
CA ASP A 133 -20.62 44.43 -7.90
C ASP A 133 -19.20 44.10 -8.37
N ALA A 134 -18.26 43.88 -7.44
CA ALA A 134 -16.90 43.46 -7.76
C ALA A 134 -16.85 42.06 -8.38
N LEU A 135 -17.73 41.15 -7.94
CA LEU A 135 -17.85 39.80 -8.51
C LEU A 135 -18.43 39.85 -9.93
N GLN A 136 -19.43 40.71 -10.17
CA GLN A 136 -20.02 40.93 -11.49
C GLN A 136 -19.03 41.57 -12.47
N GLU A 137 -18.30 42.60 -12.05
CA GLU A 137 -17.29 43.26 -12.86
C GLU A 137 -16.18 42.28 -13.26
N LYS A 138 -15.74 41.45 -12.31
CA LYS A 138 -14.75 40.42 -12.60
C LYS A 138 -15.26 39.36 -13.57
N LEU A 139 -16.47 38.85 -13.36
CA LEU A 139 -17.09 37.90 -14.28
C LEU A 139 -17.21 38.46 -15.70
N PHE A 140 -17.63 39.74 -15.80
CA PHE A 140 -17.77 40.42 -17.08
C PHE A 140 -16.42 40.60 -17.78
N ASN A 141 -15.38 41.01 -17.04
CA ASN A 141 -14.04 41.16 -17.58
C ASN A 141 -13.42 39.82 -18.00
N ASP A 142 -13.56 38.77 -17.20
CA ASP A 142 -13.00 37.46 -17.50
C ASP A 142 -13.64 36.85 -18.75
N LEU A 143 -14.98 36.86 -18.87
CA LEU A 143 -15.66 36.26 -20.02
C LEU A 143 -15.54 37.09 -21.30
N ASN A 144 -15.60 38.42 -21.23
CA ASN A 144 -15.57 39.26 -22.45
C ASN A 144 -14.14 39.59 -22.92
N ASN A 145 -13.18 39.73 -22.01
CA ASN A 145 -11.82 40.13 -22.39
C ASN A 145 -10.87 38.94 -22.50
N VAL A 146 -10.98 37.95 -21.61
CA VAL A 146 -10.02 36.83 -21.50
C VAL A 146 -10.55 35.55 -22.18
N PHE A 147 -11.79 35.14 -21.90
CA PHE A 147 -12.37 33.86 -22.33
C PHE A 147 -13.55 34.01 -23.30
N LYS A 148 -13.28 34.62 -24.46
CA LYS A 148 -14.28 35.07 -25.45
C LYS A 148 -15.17 33.97 -26.03
N ASP A 149 -14.71 32.72 -26.00
CA ASP A 149 -15.42 31.58 -26.60
C ASP A 149 -16.53 31.01 -25.71
N PHE A 150 -16.67 31.49 -24.46
CA PHE A 150 -17.61 30.94 -23.47
C PHE A 150 -18.57 31.97 -22.91
N SER A 151 -19.82 31.55 -22.71
CA SER A 151 -20.86 32.31 -21.99
C SER A 151 -21.04 31.77 -20.57
N TYR A 152 -21.75 32.52 -19.73
CA TYR A 152 -22.19 32.06 -18.42
C TYR A 152 -23.14 30.85 -18.54
N ASP A 153 -23.16 30.02 -17.49
CA ASP A 153 -24.01 28.84 -17.38
C ASP A 153 -24.97 28.98 -16.17
N ASP A 154 -25.99 28.11 -16.08
CA ASP A 154 -26.97 28.12 -14.99
C ASP A 154 -26.28 28.02 -13.61
N ARG A 155 -25.14 27.31 -13.53
CA ARG A 155 -24.28 27.21 -12.33
C ARG A 155 -23.61 28.54 -11.97
N THR A 156 -23.19 29.32 -12.95
CA THR A 156 -22.62 30.67 -12.75
C THR A 156 -23.66 31.59 -12.11
N ILE A 157 -24.92 31.49 -12.55
CA ILE A 157 -26.04 32.25 -12.00
C ILE A 157 -26.35 31.82 -10.56
N SER A 158 -26.29 30.52 -10.25
CA SER A 158 -26.44 30.01 -8.87
C SER A 158 -25.40 30.61 -7.90
N ILE A 159 -24.15 30.78 -8.35
CA ILE A 159 -23.07 31.39 -7.53
C ILE A 159 -23.37 32.86 -7.24
N LEU A 160 -23.82 33.61 -8.26
CA LEU A 160 -24.19 35.02 -8.10
C LEU A 160 -25.39 35.18 -7.15
N LEU A 161 -26.39 34.29 -7.26
CA LEU A 161 -27.54 34.26 -6.35
C LEU A 161 -27.11 34.00 -4.90
N HIS A 162 -26.30 32.97 -4.67
CA HIS A 162 -25.79 32.64 -3.34
C HIS A 162 -25.03 33.82 -2.70
N LYS A 163 -24.17 34.51 -3.46
CA LYS A 163 -23.45 35.69 -2.95
C LYS A 163 -24.40 36.86 -2.66
N SER A 164 -25.39 37.08 -3.51
CA SER A 164 -26.36 38.18 -3.33
C SER A 164 -27.26 38.03 -2.11
N LEU A 165 -27.51 36.79 -1.66
CA LEU A 165 -28.30 36.50 -0.46
C LEU A 165 -27.47 36.59 0.83
N ASN A 166 -26.17 36.32 0.74
CA ASN A 166 -25.25 36.39 1.88
C ASN A 166 -24.62 37.79 2.11
N THR A 167 -24.79 38.72 1.17
CA THR A 167 -24.26 40.10 1.29
C THR A 167 -25.32 41.03 1.88
N VAL A 168 -24.91 41.92 2.79
CA VAL A 168 -25.80 42.88 3.46
C VAL A 168 -26.02 44.11 2.57
N ASP A 169 -26.44 43.89 1.32
CA ASP A 169 -26.72 44.98 0.38
C ASP A 169 -28.16 45.48 0.53
N THR A 170 -28.39 46.77 0.28
CA THR A 170 -29.73 47.40 0.36
C THR A 170 -30.68 47.00 -0.79
N ASN A 171 -30.19 46.26 -1.80
CA ASN A 171 -30.90 45.96 -3.04
C ASN A 171 -30.98 44.45 -3.39
N VAL A 172 -30.97 43.57 -2.39
CA VAL A 172 -31.01 42.09 -2.56
C VAL A 172 -32.16 41.63 -3.47
N TYR A 173 -33.37 42.18 -3.28
CA TYR A 173 -34.55 41.81 -4.08
C TYR A 173 -34.34 42.07 -5.58
N ASN A 174 -33.87 43.28 -5.93
CA ASN A 174 -33.65 43.69 -7.31
C ASN A 174 -32.53 42.87 -7.99
N ASN A 175 -31.48 42.53 -7.24
CA ASN A 175 -30.38 41.72 -7.75
C ASN A 175 -30.80 40.27 -7.98
N CYS A 176 -31.51 39.66 -7.04
CA CYS A 176 -32.05 38.31 -7.18
C CYS A 176 -33.03 38.21 -8.36
N GLN A 177 -33.91 39.22 -8.53
CA GLN A 177 -34.84 39.27 -9.66
C GLN A 177 -34.11 39.39 -11.00
N LYS A 178 -33.05 40.21 -11.08
CA LYS A 178 -32.22 40.33 -12.29
C LYS A 178 -31.53 39.01 -12.64
N PHE A 179 -30.92 38.33 -11.67
CA PHE A 179 -30.21 37.07 -11.92
C PHE A 179 -31.16 35.93 -12.29
N LEU A 180 -32.34 35.86 -11.66
CA LEU A 180 -33.38 34.92 -12.06
C LEU A 180 -33.93 35.24 -13.46
N ALA A 181 -33.96 36.50 -13.88
CA ALA A 181 -34.35 36.90 -15.24
C ALA A 181 -33.28 36.60 -16.31
N MET A 182 -32.02 36.40 -15.93
CA MET A 182 -30.92 36.00 -16.85
C MET A 182 -30.95 34.50 -17.22
N ASN A 183 -31.98 33.75 -16.81
CA ASN A 183 -32.08 32.31 -17.06
C ASN A 183 -32.27 32.00 -18.56
N LEU A 184 -31.69 30.88 -19.02
CA LEU A 184 -31.90 30.35 -20.38
C LEU A 184 -32.83 29.13 -20.38
N ASN A 185 -32.79 28.32 -19.31
CA ASN A 185 -33.52 27.04 -19.19
C ASN A 185 -34.61 27.06 -18.10
N GLY A 186 -34.98 28.25 -17.61
CA GLY A 186 -35.94 28.45 -16.52
C GLY A 186 -35.35 28.31 -15.11
N ASN A 187 -36.04 28.87 -14.12
CA ASN A 187 -35.59 28.95 -12.72
C ASN A 187 -35.24 27.59 -12.09
N ARG A 188 -35.92 26.51 -12.51
CA ARG A 188 -35.69 25.15 -12.03
C ARG A 188 -34.28 24.63 -12.34
N SER A 189 -33.66 25.07 -13.44
CA SER A 189 -32.31 24.62 -13.82
C SER A 189 -31.26 25.22 -12.89
N ILE A 190 -31.39 26.51 -12.58
CA ILE A 190 -30.51 27.24 -11.65
C ILE A 190 -30.61 26.68 -10.22
N LEU A 191 -31.85 26.38 -9.78
CA LEU A 191 -32.13 25.85 -8.45
C LEU A 191 -31.79 24.36 -8.29
N LYS A 192 -31.33 23.69 -9.35
CA LYS A 192 -30.88 22.28 -9.27
C LYS A 192 -29.51 22.14 -8.61
N ASN A 193 -28.71 23.21 -8.59
CA ASN A 193 -27.34 23.20 -8.07
C ASN A 193 -27.32 23.28 -6.53
N LEU A 194 -27.63 22.15 -5.89
CA LEU A 194 -27.69 21.97 -4.42
C LEU A 194 -26.32 22.08 -3.73
N ASP A 195 -25.23 21.99 -4.48
CA ASP A 195 -23.86 22.12 -3.98
C ASP A 195 -23.43 23.57 -3.76
N ILE A 196 -24.14 24.53 -4.37
CA ILE A 196 -23.86 25.97 -4.26
C ILE A 196 -24.90 26.67 -3.38
N LEU A 197 -26.19 26.40 -3.61
CA LEU A 197 -27.28 27.04 -2.87
C LEU A 197 -27.60 26.28 -1.59
N THR A 198 -27.58 26.99 -0.46
CA THR A 198 -27.85 26.45 0.87
C THR A 198 -29.35 26.41 1.17
N VAL A 199 -29.76 25.63 2.18
CA VAL A 199 -31.16 25.55 2.61
C VAL A 199 -31.71 26.91 3.06
N SER A 200 -30.85 27.76 3.66
CA SER A 200 -31.19 29.14 4.00
C SER A 200 -31.47 30.00 2.76
N ASP A 201 -30.73 29.81 1.67
CA ASP A 201 -30.96 30.55 0.41
C ASP A 201 -32.32 30.22 -0.21
N TYR A 202 -32.71 28.95 -0.19
CA TYR A 202 -34.04 28.55 -0.67
C TYR A 202 -35.16 29.09 0.22
N ALA A 203 -34.93 29.13 1.54
CA ALA A 203 -35.90 29.68 2.50
C ALA A 203 -36.11 31.18 2.29
N THR A 204 -35.04 31.97 2.11
CA THR A 204 -35.12 33.41 1.86
C THR A 204 -35.76 33.73 0.51
N LEU A 205 -35.41 32.98 -0.55
CA LEU A 205 -36.00 33.16 -1.88
C LEU A 205 -37.51 32.82 -1.94
N TYR A 206 -37.96 31.83 -1.18
CA TYR A 206 -39.36 31.39 -1.13
C TYR A 206 -40.22 32.16 -0.12
N ARG A 207 -39.74 32.31 1.12
CA ARG A 207 -40.51 32.91 2.23
C ARG A 207 -40.41 34.43 2.25
N ASP A 208 -39.19 34.97 2.18
CA ASP A 208 -38.94 36.40 2.42
C ASP A 208 -39.10 37.24 1.15
N LEU A 209 -38.54 36.77 0.02
CA LEU A 209 -38.53 37.50 -1.25
C LEU A 209 -39.69 37.11 -2.19
N LYS A 210 -40.34 35.95 -1.99
CA LYS A 210 -41.46 35.43 -2.81
C LYS A 210 -41.17 35.43 -4.33
N LEU A 211 -39.93 35.22 -4.73
CA LEU A 211 -39.51 35.27 -6.14
C LEU A 211 -39.67 33.92 -6.86
N ILE A 212 -39.90 32.82 -6.12
CA ILE A 212 -39.82 31.44 -6.61
C ILE A 212 -41.02 30.64 -6.11
N ASN A 213 -41.55 29.73 -6.94
CA ASN A 213 -42.65 28.86 -6.55
C ASN A 213 -42.14 27.54 -5.96
N LEU A 214 -42.96 26.90 -5.13
CA LEU A 214 -42.63 25.60 -4.52
C LEU A 214 -42.35 24.51 -5.57
N THR A 215 -42.88 24.67 -6.80
CA THR A 215 -42.66 23.81 -7.97
C THR A 215 -41.23 23.81 -8.49
N ASP A 216 -40.50 24.91 -8.28
CA ASP A 216 -39.19 25.16 -8.87
C ASP A 216 -38.05 24.65 -7.97
N ILE A 217 -38.35 24.42 -6.69
CA ILE A 217 -37.43 23.87 -5.68
C ILE A 217 -37.26 22.35 -5.88
N PRO A 218 -36.03 21.82 -5.79
CA PRO A 218 -35.77 20.38 -5.85
C PRO A 218 -36.54 19.55 -4.81
N GLU A 219 -37.02 18.38 -5.22
CA GLU A 219 -37.87 17.49 -4.42
C GLU A 219 -37.22 17.07 -3.09
N ALA A 220 -35.89 16.92 -3.07
CA ALA A 220 -35.11 16.53 -1.89
C ALA A 220 -35.13 17.58 -0.75
N VAL A 221 -35.32 18.86 -1.07
CA VAL A 221 -35.30 19.97 -0.08
C VAL A 221 -36.71 20.51 0.19
N ARG A 222 -37.68 20.15 -0.65
CA ARG A 222 -39.07 20.62 -0.53
C ARG A 222 -39.72 20.23 0.79
N SER A 223 -39.49 19.03 1.31
CA SER A 223 -40.02 18.61 2.62
C SER A 223 -39.41 19.42 3.76
N ILE A 224 -38.10 19.64 3.72
CA ILE A 224 -37.36 20.40 4.73
C ILE A 224 -37.87 21.85 4.80
N ILE A 225 -38.05 22.52 3.67
CA ILE A 225 -38.51 23.91 3.62
C ILE A 225 -40.01 24.04 3.97
N LYS A 226 -40.80 23.00 3.71
CA LYS A 226 -42.23 22.97 4.04
C LYS A 226 -42.47 22.69 5.53
N ASP A 227 -41.61 21.89 6.14
CA ASP A 227 -41.81 21.37 7.50
C ASP A 227 -40.92 22.05 8.58
N SER A 228 -39.96 22.90 8.20
CA SER A 228 -39.08 23.58 9.17
C SER A 228 -39.71 24.84 9.77
N GLU A 229 -40.32 24.69 10.96
CA GLU A 229 -40.30 25.74 12.00
C GLU A 229 -39.03 25.67 12.89
N ASP A 230 -38.27 24.57 12.91
CA ASP A 230 -36.97 24.48 13.62
C ASP A 230 -36.03 23.39 13.05
N PRO A 231 -34.70 23.61 12.90
CA PRO A 231 -33.77 22.63 12.35
C PRO A 231 -32.97 21.93 13.45
N SER A 232 -33.61 21.04 14.22
CA SER A 232 -32.88 20.19 15.18
C SER A 232 -33.61 18.89 15.55
N SER A 233 -34.02 18.06 14.58
CA SER A 233 -34.19 16.62 14.87
C SER A 233 -34.44 15.77 13.62
N SER A 234 -33.96 14.53 13.73
CA SER A 234 -34.41 13.31 13.06
C SER A 234 -33.67 12.82 11.81
N LEU A 235 -32.80 11.83 12.03
CA LEU A 235 -32.68 10.62 11.19
C LEU A 235 -32.28 9.42 12.06
N THR A 236 -33.21 8.49 12.31
CA THR A 236 -32.92 7.13 12.78
C THR A 236 -33.51 6.13 11.79
N ILE A 237 -32.64 5.31 11.18
CA ILE A 237 -33.02 4.23 10.27
C ILE A 237 -32.96 2.92 11.06
N ASN A 238 -34.13 2.29 11.28
CA ASN A 238 -34.27 0.98 11.93
C ASN A 238 -34.27 -0.15 10.88
N GLY A 239 -33.18 -0.92 10.80
CA GLY A 239 -33.11 -2.17 10.04
C GLY A 239 -33.29 -3.40 10.95
N LYS A 240 -34.34 -4.20 10.72
CA LYS A 240 -34.58 -5.47 11.43
C LYS A 240 -33.64 -6.58 10.89
N LYS A 241 -32.85 -7.20 11.77
CA LYS A 241 -32.07 -8.43 11.49
C LYS A 241 -32.94 -9.68 11.71
N GLY A 242 -33.04 -10.54 10.70
CA GLY A 242 -33.61 -11.88 10.81
C GLY A 242 -32.55 -12.92 11.17
N VAL A 243 -32.88 -13.83 12.09
CA VAL A 243 -32.01 -14.92 12.58
C VAL A 243 -32.30 -16.21 11.79
N ILE A 244 -31.25 -16.89 11.29
CA ILE A 244 -31.33 -18.19 10.60
C ILE A 244 -30.97 -19.32 11.59
N LYS A 245 -31.76 -20.41 11.63
CA LYS A 245 -31.50 -21.59 12.47
C LYS A 245 -30.76 -22.69 11.69
N THR A 246 -29.80 -23.35 12.34
CA THR A 246 -29.01 -24.47 11.81
C THR A 246 -29.60 -25.84 12.17
N LEU A 247 -29.36 -26.83 11.30
CA LEU A 247 -29.72 -28.26 11.48
C LEU A 247 -28.59 -29.03 12.19
N PRO A 248 -28.91 -30.13 12.92
CA PRO A 248 -27.92 -30.93 13.62
C PRO A 248 -27.28 -31.97 12.68
N LYS A 249 -25.99 -32.26 12.89
CA LYS A 249 -25.29 -33.37 12.23
C LYS A 249 -24.52 -34.18 13.28
N ASP A 250 -24.78 -35.48 13.28
CA ASP A 250 -24.07 -36.49 14.07
C ASP A 250 -22.63 -36.62 13.56
N ALA A 251 -21.65 -36.40 14.43
CA ALA A 251 -20.23 -36.49 14.11
C ALA A 251 -19.63 -37.78 14.67
N VAL A 252 -19.03 -38.58 13.78
CA VAL A 252 -18.22 -39.76 14.10
C VAL A 252 -16.83 -39.29 14.55
N GLU A 253 -16.35 -39.78 15.68
CA GLU A 253 -15.01 -39.46 16.23
C GLU A 253 -13.87 -39.84 15.28
N LEU A 254 -12.93 -38.92 15.08
CA LEU A 254 -11.73 -39.12 14.26
C LEU A 254 -10.47 -39.30 15.13
N LYS A 255 -9.55 -40.12 14.62
CA LYS A 255 -8.28 -40.51 15.27
C LYS A 255 -7.15 -39.51 14.94
N PRO A 256 -6.17 -39.34 15.84
CA PRO A 256 -5.04 -38.42 15.65
C PRO A 256 -4.05 -38.90 14.58
N VAL A 257 -3.49 -37.95 13.81
CA VAL A 257 -2.42 -38.16 12.81
C VAL A 257 -1.15 -37.40 13.24
N ASP A 258 0.00 -37.89 12.80
CA ASP A 258 1.34 -37.66 13.38
C ASP A 258 1.84 -36.21 13.45
N THR A 259 2.36 -35.89 14.63
CA THR A 259 2.75 -34.55 15.14
C THR A 259 4.20 -34.17 14.84
N PHE A 260 4.74 -34.48 13.66
CA PHE A 260 6.15 -34.17 13.35
C PHE A 260 6.41 -32.66 13.18
N GLY A 261 5.48 -31.92 12.55
CA GLY A 261 5.61 -30.47 12.30
C GLY A 261 5.44 -29.58 13.55
N LEU A 262 4.68 -30.02 14.55
CA LEU A 262 4.32 -29.21 15.72
C LEU A 262 5.48 -28.97 16.70
N LYS A 263 6.47 -29.88 16.77
CA LYS A 263 7.68 -29.66 17.58
C LYS A 263 8.61 -28.58 17.00
N ALA A 264 8.65 -28.43 15.68
CA ALA A 264 9.50 -27.45 15.01
C ALA A 264 8.87 -26.04 15.02
N VAL A 265 7.53 -25.97 14.94
CA VAL A 265 6.76 -24.73 15.20
C VAL A 265 7.04 -24.20 16.61
N ARG A 266 7.17 -25.08 17.62
CA ARG A 266 7.48 -24.69 19.01
C ARG A 266 8.76 -23.86 19.16
N ILE A 267 9.80 -24.11 18.36
CA ILE A 267 11.09 -23.41 18.45
C ILE A 267 10.99 -22.01 17.83
N SER A 268 10.27 -21.86 16.72
CA SER A 268 9.98 -20.55 16.11
C SER A 268 9.03 -19.70 16.95
N LEU A 269 8.09 -20.37 17.63
CA LEU A 269 7.22 -19.77 18.62
C LEU A 269 7.88 -19.74 20.00
N GLN A 270 9.21 -19.90 20.19
CA GLN A 270 9.79 -19.82 21.53
C GLN A 270 9.65 -18.44 22.16
N GLY A 271 9.63 -17.35 21.37
CA GLY A 271 9.22 -16.02 21.86
C GLY A 271 7.72 -15.90 22.20
N LEU A 272 6.92 -16.88 21.75
CA LEU A 272 5.52 -17.09 22.14
C LEU A 272 5.38 -18.19 23.20
N SER A 273 6.43 -18.95 23.48
CA SER A 273 6.42 -20.00 24.49
C SER A 273 6.62 -19.34 25.84
N ILE A 274 5.75 -19.68 26.78
CA ILE A 274 5.76 -19.10 28.11
C ILE A 274 7.09 -19.49 28.76
N SER A 275 7.92 -18.49 29.08
CA SER A 275 9.16 -18.69 29.85
C SER A 275 8.84 -19.39 31.17
N PRO A 276 9.71 -20.24 31.74
CA PRO A 276 9.47 -20.84 33.06
C PRO A 276 9.08 -19.80 34.13
N GLU A 277 9.72 -18.62 34.12
CA GLU A 277 9.37 -17.51 35.02
C GLU A 277 7.97 -16.92 34.75
N GLN A 278 7.55 -16.86 33.48
CA GLN A 278 6.21 -16.41 33.11
C GLN A 278 5.17 -17.45 33.48
N ARG A 279 5.52 -18.73 33.38
CA ARG A 279 4.66 -19.83 33.76
C ARG A 279 4.44 -19.85 35.26
N GLU A 280 5.48 -19.61 36.05
CA GLU A 280 5.35 -19.43 37.50
C GLU A 280 4.43 -18.27 37.86
N ARG A 281 4.54 -17.11 37.19
CA ARG A 281 3.62 -15.97 37.41
C ARG A 281 2.18 -16.28 37.00
N ILE A 282 1.98 -17.04 35.92
CA ILE A 282 0.67 -17.50 35.48
C ILE A 282 0.09 -18.49 36.48
N ASP A 283 0.90 -19.46 36.90
CA ASP A 283 0.49 -20.48 37.88
C ASP A 283 0.21 -19.83 39.26
N GLU A 284 0.96 -18.80 39.67
CA GLU A 284 0.71 -17.99 40.87
C GLU A 284 -0.63 -17.24 40.78
N TYR A 285 -0.88 -16.53 39.68
CA TYR A 285 -2.15 -15.83 39.43
C TYR A 285 -3.34 -16.81 39.36
N LEU A 286 -3.14 -17.99 38.79
CA LEU A 286 -4.14 -19.04 38.66
C LEU A 286 -4.33 -19.86 39.96
N SER A 287 -3.41 -19.77 40.92
CA SER A 287 -3.48 -20.47 42.21
C SER A 287 -4.46 -19.81 43.18
N ASP A 288 -4.97 -18.62 42.87
CA ASP A 288 -5.95 -17.93 43.71
C ASP A 288 -7.23 -18.76 43.90
N PRO A 289 -7.72 -18.95 45.15
CA PRO A 289 -8.81 -19.87 45.47
C PRO A 289 -10.12 -19.63 44.70
N GLU A 290 -10.38 -18.40 44.25
CA GLU A 290 -11.58 -18.02 43.51
C GLU A 290 -11.55 -18.48 42.03
N LEU A 291 -10.34 -18.64 41.45
CA LEU A 291 -10.11 -19.02 40.05
C LEU A 291 -9.98 -20.54 39.84
N GLN A 292 -9.75 -21.32 40.90
CA GLN A 292 -9.50 -22.77 40.82
C GLN A 292 -10.65 -23.60 40.24
N SER A 293 -11.90 -23.10 40.30
CA SER A 293 -13.06 -23.82 39.75
C SER A 293 -13.04 -23.97 38.21
N VAL A 294 -12.15 -23.23 37.53
CA VAL A 294 -12.08 -23.15 36.06
C VAL A 294 -11.01 -24.09 35.46
N ILE A 295 -10.05 -24.58 36.26
CA ILE A 295 -8.75 -25.10 35.78
C ILE A 295 -8.65 -26.64 35.78
N ASN A 296 -9.66 -27.36 36.29
CA ASN A 296 -9.56 -28.81 36.52
C ASN A 296 -9.32 -29.71 35.29
N ASN A 297 -9.24 -29.17 34.07
CA ASN A 297 -8.96 -29.94 32.85
C ASN A 297 -7.65 -29.61 32.11
N THR A 298 -6.84 -28.62 32.50
CA THR A 298 -5.61 -28.27 31.77
C THR A 298 -4.37 -28.99 32.31
N LYS A 299 -4.32 -30.31 32.16
CA LYS A 299 -3.06 -31.09 32.27
C LYS A 299 -2.24 -31.10 30.96
N GLU A 300 -2.65 -30.34 29.95
CA GLU A 300 -1.98 -30.29 28.65
C GLU A 300 -0.88 -29.22 28.56
N LYS A 301 0.05 -29.43 27.62
CA LYS A 301 1.28 -28.64 27.42
C LYS A 301 1.06 -27.21 26.90
N SER A 302 -0.17 -26.80 26.61
CA SER A 302 -0.51 -25.48 26.04
C SER A 302 -1.70 -24.86 26.77
N ILE A 303 -1.54 -23.62 27.23
CA ILE A 303 -2.57 -22.85 27.94
C ILE A 303 -3.40 -22.07 26.91
N ASN A 304 -4.73 -22.20 26.95
CA ASN A 304 -5.65 -21.45 26.10
C ASN A 304 -6.23 -20.25 26.87
N PHE A 305 -5.65 -19.05 26.68
CA PHE A 305 -6.08 -17.83 27.37
C PHE A 305 -7.52 -17.42 27.04
N PHE A 306 -8.02 -17.76 25.84
CA PHE A 306 -9.39 -17.40 25.44
C PHE A 306 -10.44 -18.23 26.18
N GLU A 307 -10.18 -19.51 26.43
CA GLU A 307 -11.08 -20.35 27.23
C GLU A 307 -11.12 -19.90 28.69
N ILE A 308 -9.97 -19.54 29.26
CA ILE A 308 -9.90 -18.96 30.61
C ILE A 308 -10.76 -17.70 30.66
N TYR A 309 -10.55 -16.74 29.75
CA TYR A 309 -11.32 -15.51 29.68
C TYR A 309 -12.84 -15.75 29.54
N ARG A 310 -13.24 -16.75 28.75
CA ARG A 310 -14.65 -17.10 28.54
C ARG A 310 -15.31 -17.68 29.79
N ASN A 311 -14.54 -18.42 30.59
CA ASN A 311 -15.02 -19.08 31.80
C ASN A 311 -15.13 -18.13 33.01
N LEU A 312 -14.51 -16.95 32.96
CA LEU A 312 -14.68 -15.90 33.97
C LEU A 312 -16.11 -15.36 34.00
N LYS A 313 -16.67 -15.20 35.20
CA LYS A 313 -18.09 -14.88 35.39
C LYS A 313 -18.34 -13.37 35.47
N THR A 314 -17.49 -12.64 36.18
CA THR A 314 -17.67 -11.19 36.37
C THR A 314 -16.90 -10.40 35.31
N ASN A 315 -17.36 -9.18 35.01
CA ASN A 315 -16.64 -8.28 34.09
C ASN A 315 -15.38 -7.71 34.75
N GLU A 316 -15.38 -7.53 36.06
CA GLU A 316 -14.22 -7.07 36.82
C GLU A 316 -13.07 -8.09 36.79
N GLU A 317 -13.37 -9.39 36.95
CA GLU A 317 -12.38 -10.47 36.75
C GLU A 317 -11.82 -10.47 35.33
N LYS A 318 -12.66 -10.21 34.32
CA LYS A 318 -12.24 -10.15 32.91
C LYS A 318 -11.30 -8.99 32.64
N ASP A 319 -11.58 -7.83 33.22
CA ASP A 319 -10.73 -6.64 33.07
C ASP A 319 -9.40 -6.82 33.81
N ALA A 320 -9.42 -7.39 35.02
CA ALA A 320 -8.21 -7.74 35.76
C ALA A 320 -7.36 -8.79 35.03
N PHE A 321 -8.00 -9.80 34.43
CA PHE A 321 -7.32 -10.81 33.62
C PHE A 321 -6.70 -10.21 32.35
N ASN A 322 -7.40 -9.29 31.69
CA ASN A 322 -6.88 -8.57 30.52
C ASN A 322 -5.65 -7.73 30.87
N GLU A 323 -5.68 -7.02 32.00
CA GLU A 323 -4.53 -6.24 32.47
C GLU A 323 -3.33 -7.13 32.79
N PHE A 324 -3.57 -8.25 33.48
CA PHE A 324 -2.54 -9.26 33.72
C PHE A 324 -1.94 -9.82 32.43
N LEU A 325 -2.81 -10.17 31.46
CA LEU A 325 -2.40 -10.71 30.17
C LEU A 325 -1.62 -9.69 29.33
N ASP A 326 -2.02 -8.41 29.37
CA ASP A 326 -1.31 -7.31 28.71
C ASP A 326 0.14 -7.22 29.23
N VAL A 327 0.35 -7.29 30.55
CA VAL A 327 1.71 -7.23 31.15
C VAL A 327 2.61 -8.36 30.64
N ILE A 328 2.09 -9.59 30.56
CA ILE A 328 2.83 -10.74 30.05
C ILE A 328 3.07 -10.62 28.54
N ASN A 329 2.05 -10.19 27.80
CA ASN A 329 2.12 -10.08 26.35
C ASN A 329 3.05 -8.96 25.88
N VAL A 330 3.32 -7.93 26.69
CA VAL A 330 4.32 -6.89 26.38
C VAL A 330 5.71 -7.48 26.23
N GLU A 331 6.11 -8.37 27.14
CA GLU A 331 7.41 -9.06 27.06
C GLU A 331 7.45 -10.00 25.85
N ARG A 332 6.38 -10.78 25.63
CA ARG A 332 6.26 -11.69 24.48
C ARG A 332 6.27 -10.97 23.15
N GLN A 333 5.57 -9.84 23.04
CA GLN A 333 5.56 -9.01 21.83
C GLN A 333 6.94 -8.44 21.53
N ARG A 334 7.67 -8.01 22.56
CA ARG A 334 9.04 -7.53 22.41
C ARG A 334 9.96 -8.61 21.86
N GLU A 335 9.85 -9.82 22.39
CA GLU A 335 10.64 -10.96 21.89
C GLU A 335 10.25 -11.34 20.46
N LEU A 336 8.96 -11.30 20.13
CA LEU A 336 8.46 -11.57 18.78
C LEU A 336 9.06 -10.60 17.75
N GLU A 337 9.01 -9.30 18.04
CA GLU A 337 9.57 -8.29 17.12
C GLU A 337 11.11 -8.31 17.09
N SER A 338 11.78 -8.60 18.20
CA SER A 338 13.26 -8.59 18.27
C SER A 338 13.91 -9.87 17.75
N ARG A 339 13.29 -11.05 17.96
CA ARG A 339 13.93 -12.36 17.72
C ARG A 339 13.52 -13.00 16.40
N SER A 340 12.77 -12.32 15.53
CA SER A 340 12.31 -12.93 14.26
C SER A 340 13.45 -13.54 13.42
N PHE A 341 14.60 -12.87 13.35
CA PHE A 341 15.76 -13.37 12.60
C PHE A 341 16.58 -14.41 13.39
N ASP A 342 16.79 -14.17 14.68
CA ASP A 342 17.54 -15.11 15.54
C ASP A 342 16.80 -16.44 15.70
N ALA A 343 15.47 -16.42 15.81
CA ALA A 343 14.63 -17.60 15.87
C ALA A 343 14.73 -18.43 14.58
N SER A 344 14.81 -17.78 13.43
CA SER A 344 15.03 -18.48 12.14
C SER A 344 16.41 -19.16 12.12
N LYS A 345 17.46 -18.45 12.55
CA LYS A 345 18.83 -18.97 12.65
C LYS A 345 18.96 -20.13 13.63
N GLU A 346 18.44 -19.99 14.84
CA GLU A 346 18.44 -21.03 15.89
C GLU A 346 17.69 -22.27 15.42
N ARG A 347 16.58 -22.09 14.69
CA ARG A 347 15.83 -23.20 14.10
C ARG A 347 16.65 -23.95 13.06
N TRP A 348 17.25 -23.26 12.11
CA TRP A 348 18.06 -23.90 11.07
C TRP A 348 19.21 -24.71 11.68
N LYS A 349 19.84 -24.15 12.72
CA LYS A 349 20.88 -24.83 13.50
C LYS A 349 20.35 -26.08 14.21
N TYR A 350 19.23 -25.98 14.92
CA TYR A 350 18.63 -27.12 15.62
C TYR A 350 18.28 -28.27 14.66
N GLU A 351 17.65 -27.96 13.53
CA GLU A 351 17.30 -28.97 12.53
C GLU A 351 18.53 -29.57 11.86
N PHE A 352 19.60 -28.79 11.68
CA PHE A 352 20.89 -29.28 11.22
C PHE A 352 21.52 -30.26 12.21
N ASP A 353 21.62 -29.91 13.49
CA ASP A 353 22.21 -30.74 14.54
C ASP A 353 21.40 -32.04 14.74
N GLN A 354 20.06 -31.94 14.68
CA GLN A 354 19.18 -33.09 14.74
C GLN A 354 19.35 -34.00 13.51
N ALA A 355 19.42 -33.43 12.32
CA ALA A 355 19.64 -34.21 11.10
C ALA A 355 21.01 -34.90 11.11
N ALA A 356 22.05 -34.22 11.60
CA ALA A 356 23.39 -34.79 11.78
C ALA A 356 23.37 -36.00 12.73
N SER A 357 22.57 -35.92 13.79
CA SER A 357 22.41 -37.01 14.77
C SER A 357 21.62 -38.22 14.22
N GLN A 358 20.77 -38.03 13.21
CA GLN A 358 19.88 -39.06 12.66
C GLN A 358 20.42 -39.77 11.39
N GLY A 359 21.63 -39.43 10.93
CA GLY A 359 22.29 -40.07 9.77
C GLY A 359 22.03 -39.38 8.41
N GLY A 360 23.09 -39.32 7.59
CA GLY A 360 23.26 -38.40 6.45
C GLY A 360 22.29 -38.51 5.25
N LEU A 361 21.49 -39.56 5.13
CA LEU A 361 20.59 -39.74 3.97
C LEU A 361 19.37 -38.80 3.99
N LYS A 362 18.93 -38.34 5.17
CA LYS A 362 17.87 -37.34 5.31
C LYS A 362 18.38 -35.89 5.29
N LEU A 363 19.69 -35.66 5.45
CA LEU A 363 20.29 -34.31 5.43
C LEU A 363 20.03 -33.58 4.12
N LYS A 364 20.24 -34.26 2.98
CA LYS A 364 20.21 -33.61 1.66
C LYS A 364 18.83 -33.13 1.22
N LYS A 365 17.75 -33.65 1.82
CA LYS A 365 16.36 -33.33 1.44
C LYS A 365 15.74 -32.21 2.27
N ASN A 366 16.25 -31.91 3.47
CA ASN A 366 15.68 -30.87 4.33
C ASN A 366 16.17 -29.48 3.91
N LEU A 367 15.26 -28.53 3.72
CA LEU A 367 15.59 -27.17 3.33
C LEU A 367 16.38 -26.44 4.41
N ASN A 368 16.00 -26.57 5.68
CA ASN A 368 16.64 -25.86 6.80
C ASN A 368 18.11 -26.24 7.00
N VAL A 369 18.48 -27.49 6.71
CA VAL A 369 19.88 -27.95 6.69
C VAL A 369 20.68 -27.17 5.64
N ARG A 370 20.13 -27.00 4.43
CA ARG A 370 20.76 -26.22 3.35
C ARG A 370 20.85 -24.73 3.68
N LEU A 371 19.81 -24.17 4.30
CA LEU A 371 19.81 -22.76 4.73
C LEU A 371 20.92 -22.51 5.76
N TRP A 372 21.13 -23.44 6.70
CA TRP A 372 22.23 -23.39 7.65
C TRP A 372 23.61 -23.51 6.96
N GLU A 373 23.77 -24.43 6.01
CA GLU A 373 25.00 -24.58 5.22
C GLU A 373 25.33 -23.31 4.42
N TRP A 374 24.34 -22.71 3.76
CA TRP A 374 24.51 -21.44 3.03
C TRP A 374 24.87 -20.30 3.99
N TYR A 375 24.24 -20.24 5.15
CA TYR A 375 24.59 -19.26 6.19
C TYR A 375 26.05 -19.42 6.66
N GLN A 376 26.48 -20.66 6.95
CA GLN A 376 27.86 -20.94 7.39
C GLN A 376 28.90 -20.56 6.33
N GLN A 377 28.61 -20.76 5.05
CA GLN A 377 29.52 -20.42 3.96
C GLN A 377 29.47 -18.92 3.59
N MET A 378 28.32 -18.26 3.75
CA MET A 378 28.15 -16.83 3.46
C MET A 378 28.76 -15.95 4.55
N LEU A 379 28.69 -16.36 5.82
CA LEU A 379 29.14 -15.55 6.95
C LEU A 379 30.62 -15.13 6.87
N PRO A 380 31.59 -16.01 6.54
CA PRO A 380 32.99 -15.61 6.35
C PRO A 380 33.18 -14.59 5.24
N VAL A 381 32.44 -14.73 4.13
CA VAL A 381 32.52 -13.81 2.97
C VAL A 381 32.02 -12.42 3.35
N VAL A 382 30.91 -12.33 4.08
CA VAL A 382 30.38 -11.05 4.57
C VAL A 382 31.32 -10.43 5.61
N LYS A 383 31.85 -11.21 6.56
CA LYS A 383 32.83 -10.73 7.55
C LYS A 383 34.10 -10.19 6.89
N GLN A 384 34.59 -10.85 5.84
CA GLN A 384 35.74 -10.40 5.07
C GLN A 384 35.45 -9.06 4.38
N GLU A 385 34.29 -8.89 3.73
CA GLU A 385 33.94 -7.62 3.09
C GLU A 385 33.76 -6.48 4.11
N VAL A 386 33.19 -6.78 5.29
CA VAL A 386 33.09 -5.81 6.39
C VAL A 386 34.47 -5.38 6.88
N ALA A 387 35.40 -6.33 7.06
CA ALA A 387 36.79 -6.02 7.45
C ALA A 387 37.49 -5.14 6.38
N LEU A 388 37.30 -5.45 5.10
CA LEU A 388 37.84 -4.62 4.01
C LEU A 388 37.25 -3.20 4.01
N CYS A 389 35.97 -3.05 4.33
CA CYS A 389 35.34 -1.73 4.46
C CYS A 389 35.90 -0.96 5.65
N GLN A 390 36.11 -1.62 6.79
CA GLN A 390 36.70 -1.01 7.97
C GLN A 390 38.14 -0.54 7.71
N ASP A 391 38.97 -1.42 7.14
CA ASP A 391 40.36 -1.10 6.77
C ASP A 391 40.47 0.11 5.85
N LEU A 392 39.57 0.23 4.87
CA LEU A 392 39.55 1.35 3.93
C LEU A 392 39.09 2.66 4.57
N LEU A 393 38.18 2.60 5.55
CA LEU A 393 37.73 3.77 6.30
C LEU A 393 38.81 4.27 7.27
N GLU A 394 39.56 3.36 7.88
CA GLU A 394 40.66 3.71 8.80
C GLU A 394 41.90 4.23 8.07
N LYS A 395 42.23 3.67 6.90
CA LYS A 395 43.50 3.97 6.21
C LYS A 395 43.46 5.21 5.31
N GLU A 396 42.30 5.83 5.05
CA GLU A 396 42.10 6.94 4.09
C GLU A 396 42.84 6.77 2.73
N GLN A 397 43.19 5.54 2.34
CA GLN A 397 44.04 5.31 1.17
C GLN A 397 43.22 5.41 -0.12
N LYS A 398 43.38 6.54 -0.80
CA LYS A 398 42.89 6.83 -2.16
C LYS A 398 43.62 5.98 -3.20
N GLY A 399 43.36 4.67 -3.24
CA GLY A 399 43.70 3.84 -4.40
C GLY A 399 42.69 4.05 -5.53
N PRO A 400 43.08 4.19 -6.81
CA PRO A 400 42.20 4.49 -7.93
C PRO A 400 41.43 3.25 -8.44
N SER A 401 41.00 2.35 -7.55
CA SER A 401 40.14 1.22 -7.92
C SER A 401 38.67 1.62 -7.78
N LYS A 402 37.89 1.42 -8.85
CA LYS A 402 36.43 1.66 -8.85
C LYS A 402 35.73 0.89 -7.71
N GLN A 403 36.25 -0.28 -7.35
CA GLN A 403 35.73 -1.07 -6.21
C GLN A 403 35.97 -0.38 -4.87
N ASN A 404 37.14 0.25 -4.67
CA ASN A 404 37.42 0.99 -3.44
C ASN A 404 36.56 2.25 -3.35
N SER A 405 36.28 2.92 -4.48
CA SER A 405 35.33 4.04 -4.52
C SER A 405 33.90 3.61 -4.15
N ASP A 406 33.44 2.46 -4.64
CA ASP A 406 32.13 1.93 -4.26
C ASP A 406 32.11 1.52 -2.77
N ARG A 407 33.17 0.87 -2.25
CA ARG A 407 33.31 0.51 -0.83
C ARG A 407 33.25 1.71 0.10
N LEU A 408 33.83 2.83 -0.27
CA LEU A 408 33.73 4.06 0.53
C LEU A 408 32.29 4.59 0.63
N LYS A 409 31.44 4.31 -0.37
CA LYS A 409 30.03 4.76 -0.36
C LYS A 409 29.15 3.88 0.53
N TYR A 410 29.24 2.55 0.40
CA TYR A 410 28.37 1.64 1.17
C TYR A 410 29.00 1.15 2.48
N GLY A 411 30.32 1.23 2.63
CA GLY A 411 31.08 0.73 3.78
C GLY A 411 30.59 1.24 5.14
N PRO A 412 30.34 2.56 5.31
CA PRO A 412 29.81 3.09 6.56
C PRO A 412 28.48 2.45 6.97
N TYR A 413 27.65 2.05 6.01
CA TYR A 413 26.33 1.45 6.26
C TYR A 413 26.41 -0.05 6.59
N LEU A 414 27.35 -0.78 5.99
CA LEU A 414 27.58 -2.20 6.31
C LEU A 414 28.10 -2.40 7.74
N LEU A 415 28.81 -1.42 8.30
CA LEU A 415 29.31 -1.46 9.68
C LEU A 415 28.23 -1.26 10.74
N LEU A 416 27.06 -0.75 10.35
CA LEU A 416 25.97 -0.45 11.29
C LEU A 416 25.21 -1.69 11.76
N VAL A 417 25.29 -2.79 11.00
CA VAL A 417 24.53 -4.03 11.26
C VAL A 417 25.49 -5.20 11.37
N GLU A 418 25.19 -6.12 12.27
CA GLU A 418 26.02 -7.31 12.47
C GLU A 418 25.99 -8.24 11.24
N PRO A 419 27.14 -8.82 10.82
CA PRO A 419 27.23 -9.71 9.67
C PRO A 419 26.28 -10.91 9.74
N GLU A 420 26.04 -11.42 10.95
CA GLU A 420 25.19 -12.58 11.20
C GLU A 420 23.74 -12.30 10.81
N LYS A 421 23.22 -11.14 11.20
CA LYS A 421 21.87 -10.70 10.83
C LYS A 421 21.74 -10.44 9.34
N MET A 422 22.74 -9.79 8.72
CA MET A 422 22.73 -9.50 7.28
C MET A 422 22.60 -10.76 6.42
N CYS A 423 23.30 -11.85 6.79
CA CYS A 423 23.21 -13.13 6.07
C CYS A 423 21.80 -13.72 6.16
N VAL A 424 21.24 -13.79 7.37
CA VAL A 424 19.90 -14.37 7.61
C VAL A 424 18.81 -13.55 6.90
N ILE A 425 18.87 -12.22 6.99
CA ILE A 425 17.94 -11.32 6.30
C ILE A 425 17.99 -11.54 4.79
N THR A 426 19.19 -11.62 4.20
CA THR A 426 19.35 -11.80 2.75
C THR A 426 18.73 -13.12 2.27
N ILE A 427 18.97 -14.21 3.00
CA ILE A 427 18.40 -15.53 2.69
C ILE A 427 16.86 -15.48 2.80
N LEU A 428 16.32 -14.99 3.91
CA LEU A 428 14.88 -14.96 4.16
C LEU A 428 14.12 -14.06 3.18
N GLU A 429 14.66 -12.87 2.88
CA GLU A 429 14.04 -11.93 1.93
C GLU A 429 13.99 -12.49 0.51
N LEU A 430 15.03 -13.19 0.07
CA LEU A 430 15.01 -13.85 -1.23
C LEU A 430 14.01 -15.00 -1.26
N LEU A 431 13.95 -15.84 -0.22
CA LEU A 431 12.97 -16.92 -0.17
C LEU A 431 11.53 -16.37 -0.14
N LYS A 432 11.28 -15.27 0.57
CA LYS A 432 9.98 -14.58 0.64
C LYS A 432 9.54 -14.01 -0.71
N LEU A 433 10.48 -13.54 -1.53
CA LEU A 433 10.18 -12.93 -2.82
C LEU A 433 9.98 -13.96 -3.96
N GLN A 434 10.01 -15.25 -3.65
CA GLN A 434 9.86 -16.29 -4.65
C GLN A 434 8.52 -16.18 -5.41
N SER A 435 8.57 -16.40 -6.72
CA SER A 435 7.42 -16.32 -7.65
C SER A 435 6.68 -14.96 -7.62
N SER A 436 7.43 -13.86 -7.47
CA SER A 436 6.87 -12.50 -7.44
C SER A 436 7.22 -11.68 -8.69
N GLY A 437 6.44 -10.61 -8.94
CA GLY A 437 6.72 -9.66 -10.03
C GLY A 437 6.44 -10.18 -11.45
N GLY A 438 5.66 -11.25 -11.56
CA GLY A 438 5.30 -11.90 -12.83
C GLY A 438 6.43 -12.72 -13.44
N VAL A 439 7.39 -13.17 -12.63
CA VAL A 439 8.47 -14.08 -13.01
C VAL A 439 8.09 -15.48 -12.53
N THR A 440 8.05 -16.45 -13.44
CA THR A 440 7.88 -17.87 -13.10
C THR A 440 9.14 -18.38 -12.41
N GLU A 441 9.01 -19.01 -11.24
CA GLU A 441 10.12 -19.60 -10.49
C GLU A 441 11.26 -18.59 -10.17
N GLY A 442 10.91 -17.37 -9.79
CA GLY A 442 11.91 -16.36 -9.43
C GLY A 442 11.34 -15.00 -9.06
N MET A 443 12.19 -13.97 -9.11
CA MET A 443 11.81 -12.57 -8.85
C MET A 443 12.57 -11.58 -9.75
N ARG A 444 12.11 -10.33 -9.79
CA ARG A 444 12.83 -9.24 -10.46
C ARG A 444 14.05 -8.81 -9.64
N THR A 445 15.21 -8.66 -10.27
CA THR A 445 16.47 -8.30 -9.59
C THR A 445 16.37 -6.97 -8.84
N ALA A 446 15.80 -5.93 -9.48
CA ALA A 446 15.66 -4.61 -8.85
C ALA A 446 14.81 -4.64 -7.57
N ARG A 447 13.74 -5.45 -7.56
CA ARG A 447 12.88 -5.62 -6.38
C ARG A 447 13.60 -6.37 -5.27
N ALA A 448 14.31 -7.46 -5.61
CA ALA A 448 15.08 -8.23 -4.64
C ALA A 448 16.14 -7.39 -3.94
N VAL A 449 16.94 -6.67 -4.73
CA VAL A 449 18.01 -5.81 -4.26
C VAL A 449 17.48 -4.70 -3.34
N LEU A 450 16.41 -4.02 -3.73
CA LEU A 450 15.80 -2.98 -2.90
C LEU A 450 15.12 -3.54 -1.64
N SER A 451 14.49 -4.71 -1.72
CA SER A 451 13.86 -5.36 -0.55
C SER A 451 14.91 -5.71 0.50
N VAL A 452 15.99 -6.39 0.10
CA VAL A 452 17.10 -6.74 1.02
C VAL A 452 17.71 -5.50 1.65
N GLY A 453 18.00 -4.46 0.85
CA GLY A 453 18.56 -3.21 1.36
C GLY A 453 17.63 -2.47 2.34
N ARG A 454 16.32 -2.48 2.08
CA ARG A 454 15.30 -1.91 2.99
C ARG A 454 15.17 -2.72 4.27
N SER A 455 15.15 -4.05 4.21
CA SER A 455 15.03 -4.89 5.39
C SER A 455 16.25 -4.77 6.32
N ILE A 456 17.46 -4.58 5.78
CA ILE A 456 18.67 -4.30 6.57
C ILE A 456 18.61 -2.94 7.24
N GLU A 457 18.15 -1.90 6.52
CA GLU A 457 17.94 -0.57 7.10
C GLU A 457 16.88 -0.61 8.22
N MET A 458 15.79 -1.36 8.02
CA MET A 458 14.75 -1.54 9.03
C MET A 458 15.29 -2.25 10.28
N GLU A 459 16.11 -3.29 10.10
CA GLU A 459 16.76 -4.00 11.21
C GLU A 459 17.74 -3.09 11.97
N PHE A 460 18.52 -2.27 11.25
CA PHE A 460 19.37 -1.29 11.89
C PHE A 460 18.58 -0.33 12.78
N ARG A 461 17.42 0.14 12.29
CA ARG A 461 16.56 1.06 13.05
C ARG A 461 15.92 0.40 14.27
N SER A 462 15.38 -0.81 14.10
CA SER A 462 14.78 -1.55 15.21
C SER A 462 15.82 -1.82 16.30
N GLU A 463 17.04 -2.20 15.92
CA GLU A 463 18.14 -2.44 16.84
C GLU A 463 18.61 -1.17 17.55
N LYS A 464 18.73 -0.05 16.82
CA LYS A 464 19.10 1.24 17.43
C LYS A 464 18.08 1.66 18.50
N LEU A 465 16.78 1.51 18.21
CA LEU A 465 15.68 1.79 19.14
C LEU A 465 15.71 0.86 20.35
N LEU A 466 15.96 -0.43 20.14
CA LEU A 466 16.04 -1.40 21.24
C LEU A 466 17.25 -1.10 22.15
N ARG A 467 18.40 -0.71 21.56
CA ARG A 467 19.61 -0.33 22.30
C ARG A 467 19.42 0.96 23.09
N SER A 468 18.75 1.97 22.55
CA SER A 468 18.45 3.21 23.27
C SER A 468 17.47 3.00 24.41
N GLU A 469 16.38 2.23 24.20
CA GLU A 469 15.45 1.85 25.26
C GLU A 469 16.19 1.10 26.39
N ASN A 470 17.01 0.11 26.04
CA ASN A 470 17.79 -0.65 27.02
C ASN A 470 18.77 0.24 27.80
N LYS A 471 19.43 1.22 27.16
CA LYS A 471 20.35 2.13 27.86
C LYS A 471 19.63 3.03 28.86
N MET A 472 18.46 3.56 28.51
CA MET A 472 17.74 4.52 29.36
C MET A 472 16.99 3.85 30.52
N PHE A 473 16.56 2.59 30.37
CA PHE A 473 15.80 1.87 31.40
C PHE A 473 16.59 0.75 32.11
N LYS A 474 17.93 0.77 32.04
CA LYS A 474 18.81 -0.25 32.64
C LYS A 474 18.73 -0.34 34.16
N GLU A 475 18.53 0.79 34.84
CA GLU A 475 18.61 0.93 36.30
C GLU A 475 17.25 1.04 36.99
N VAL A 476 16.16 0.87 36.23
CA VAL A 476 14.81 1.11 36.72
C VAL A 476 14.31 -0.09 37.53
N ASN A 477 14.24 0.10 38.85
CA ASN A 477 13.94 -0.92 39.85
C ASN A 477 12.49 -1.44 39.74
N LYS A 478 12.30 -2.75 39.56
CA LYS A 478 11.01 -3.38 39.15
C LYS A 478 10.03 -3.69 40.29
N ARG A 479 10.06 -2.96 41.42
CA ARG A 479 9.42 -3.45 42.66
C ARG A 479 7.92 -3.15 42.82
N SER A 480 7.34 -2.09 42.24
CA SER A 480 5.89 -1.83 42.35
C SER A 480 5.14 -1.90 41.02
N HIS A 481 3.87 -2.30 41.06
CA HIS A 481 3.00 -2.47 39.88
C HIS A 481 2.68 -1.14 39.19
N GLU A 482 2.31 -0.12 39.96
CA GLU A 482 2.09 1.25 39.45
C GLU A 482 3.35 1.84 38.80
N PHE A 483 4.52 1.55 39.35
CA PHE A 483 5.79 1.98 38.75
C PHE A 483 6.08 1.24 37.45
N LYS A 484 5.71 -0.05 37.32
CA LYS A 484 5.81 -0.78 36.05
C LYS A 484 4.95 -0.12 34.97
N MET A 485 3.71 0.29 35.30
CA MET A 485 2.86 1.04 34.37
C MET A 485 3.47 2.39 33.98
N PHE A 486 3.97 3.16 34.94
CA PHE A 486 4.63 4.44 34.67
C PHE A 486 5.86 4.27 33.74
N VAL A 487 6.69 3.26 34.01
CA VAL A 487 7.85 2.93 33.19
C VAL A 487 7.43 2.47 31.80
N GLN A 488 6.33 1.74 31.67
CA GLN A 488 5.80 1.31 30.38
C GLN A 488 5.26 2.49 29.56
N ASN A 489 4.59 3.44 30.20
CA ASN A 489 4.15 4.69 29.57
C ASN A 489 5.37 5.53 29.13
N ALA A 490 6.39 5.65 29.99
CA ALA A 490 7.64 6.34 29.68
C ALA A 490 8.39 5.67 28.51
N LYS A 491 8.42 4.33 28.45
CA LYS A 491 8.97 3.56 27.33
C LYS A 491 8.22 3.85 26.04
N THR A 492 6.90 3.86 26.09
CA THR A 492 6.06 4.13 24.92
C THR A 492 6.27 5.56 24.40
N ALA A 493 6.34 6.54 25.30
CA ALA A 493 6.65 7.93 24.96
C ALA A 493 8.05 8.08 24.33
N LEU A 494 9.07 7.43 24.90
CA LEU A 494 10.42 7.42 24.34
C LEU A 494 10.48 6.77 22.96
N ARG A 495 9.76 5.67 22.75
CA ARG A 495 9.66 5.02 21.43
C ARG A 495 9.06 5.97 20.41
N ASN A 496 7.98 6.68 20.76
CA ASN A 496 7.37 7.67 19.88
C ASN A 496 8.37 8.78 19.50
N MET A 497 9.05 9.37 20.49
CA MET A 497 10.05 10.42 20.27
C MET A 497 11.23 9.96 19.40
N GLN A 498 11.80 8.77 19.67
CA GLN A 498 12.96 8.29 18.94
C GLN A 498 12.63 7.80 17.52
N VAL A 499 11.41 7.33 17.27
CA VAL A 499 10.95 7.02 15.91
C VAL A 499 10.84 8.30 15.08
N GLU A 500 10.43 9.41 15.70
CA GLU A 500 10.39 10.73 15.07
C GLU A 500 11.79 11.31 14.81
N GLU A 501 12.76 11.09 15.69
CA GLU A 501 14.14 11.54 15.50
C GLU A 501 14.93 10.71 14.47
N ASN A 502 14.62 9.42 14.30
CA ASN A 502 15.34 8.51 13.38
C ASN A 502 14.96 8.68 11.89
N MET A 503 14.72 9.92 11.45
CA MET A 503 14.29 10.29 10.10
C MET A 503 15.34 10.09 8.99
N ILE A 504 16.59 9.75 9.31
CA ILE A 504 17.63 9.58 8.29
C ILE A 504 17.37 8.29 7.49
N GLN A 505 16.76 8.46 6.33
CA GLN A 505 16.59 7.39 5.35
C GLN A 505 17.88 7.17 4.57
N TRP A 506 18.29 5.90 4.44
CA TRP A 506 19.42 5.60 3.56
C TRP A 506 19.03 5.96 2.12
N PRO A 507 19.96 6.52 1.34
CA PRO A 507 19.75 6.73 -0.09
C PRO A 507 19.41 5.43 -0.83
N SER A 508 18.58 5.51 -1.88
CA SER A 508 18.10 4.34 -2.63
C SER A 508 19.21 3.63 -3.39
N ASP A 509 20.22 4.38 -3.86
CA ASP A 509 21.43 3.87 -4.49
C ASP A 509 22.28 3.06 -3.50
N VAL A 510 22.43 3.53 -2.25
CA VAL A 510 23.12 2.79 -1.18
C VAL A 510 22.38 1.49 -0.84
N LYS A 511 21.06 1.54 -0.66
CA LYS A 511 20.23 0.33 -0.44
C LYS A 511 20.42 -0.68 -1.56
N ALA A 512 20.41 -0.19 -2.80
CA ALA A 512 20.58 -1.05 -3.95
C ALA A 512 22.00 -1.66 -4.01
N LYS A 513 23.04 -0.91 -3.65
CA LYS A 513 24.40 -1.43 -3.58
C LYS A 513 24.55 -2.51 -2.51
N ILE A 514 24.08 -2.25 -1.29
CA ILE A 514 24.12 -3.21 -0.18
C ILE A 514 23.37 -4.49 -0.54
N GLY A 515 22.13 -4.36 -1.02
CA GLY A 515 21.33 -5.51 -1.43
C GLY A 515 21.97 -6.29 -2.57
N SER A 516 22.54 -5.61 -3.57
CA SER A 516 23.23 -6.26 -4.69
C SER A 516 24.46 -7.05 -4.25
N ILE A 517 25.26 -6.53 -3.32
CA ILE A 517 26.47 -7.18 -2.84
C ILE A 517 26.12 -8.45 -2.07
N LEU A 518 25.19 -8.37 -1.13
CA LEU A 518 24.78 -9.50 -0.30
C LEU A 518 24.11 -10.60 -1.14
N ILE A 519 23.26 -10.23 -2.10
CA ILE A 519 22.65 -11.19 -3.03
C ILE A 519 23.74 -11.83 -3.91
N SER A 520 24.73 -11.06 -4.38
CA SER A 520 25.85 -11.62 -5.16
C SER A 520 26.64 -12.64 -4.36
N MET A 521 26.96 -12.34 -3.10
CA MET A 521 27.62 -13.28 -2.19
C MET A 521 26.80 -14.55 -2.00
N LEU A 522 25.48 -14.42 -1.80
CA LEU A 522 24.61 -15.58 -1.68
C LEU A 522 24.57 -16.42 -2.97
N ILE A 523 24.49 -15.79 -4.15
CA ILE A 523 24.50 -16.51 -5.44
C ILE A 523 25.77 -17.36 -5.60
N HIS A 524 26.94 -16.85 -5.18
CA HIS A 524 28.20 -17.58 -5.28
C HIS A 524 28.29 -18.76 -4.30
N VAL A 525 27.68 -18.63 -3.12
CA VAL A 525 27.74 -19.62 -2.05
C VAL A 525 26.65 -20.69 -2.19
N SER A 526 25.46 -20.30 -2.62
CA SER A 526 24.28 -21.16 -2.61
C SER A 526 24.31 -22.21 -3.72
N LYS A 527 24.48 -23.46 -3.33
CA LYS A 527 24.44 -24.63 -4.22
C LYS A 527 23.35 -25.61 -3.78
N VAL A 528 22.77 -26.31 -4.74
CA VAL A 528 21.79 -27.38 -4.55
C VAL A 528 22.21 -28.62 -5.33
N THR A 529 21.99 -29.79 -4.73
CA THR A 529 22.16 -31.07 -5.42
C THR A 529 20.97 -31.32 -6.34
N VAL A 530 21.25 -31.59 -7.61
CA VAL A 530 20.26 -31.82 -8.66
C VAL A 530 20.52 -33.19 -9.26
N GLU A 531 19.44 -33.92 -9.49
CA GLU A 531 19.45 -35.18 -10.22
C GLU A 531 18.94 -34.89 -11.63
N GLY A 532 19.70 -35.31 -12.65
CA GLY A 532 19.36 -35.18 -14.06
C GLY A 532 19.52 -36.51 -14.77
N VAL A 533 18.84 -36.66 -15.90
CA VAL A 533 19.04 -37.80 -16.81
C VAL A 533 19.82 -37.28 -18.00
N ASP A 534 20.97 -37.87 -18.28
CA ASP A 534 21.74 -37.53 -19.48
C ASP A 534 20.94 -37.94 -20.72
N PRO A 535 20.69 -37.02 -21.67
CA PRO A 535 19.89 -37.32 -22.87
C PRO A 535 20.50 -38.42 -23.76
N ILE A 536 21.82 -38.64 -23.70
CA ILE A 536 22.51 -39.61 -24.56
C ILE A 536 22.60 -40.98 -23.86
N THR A 537 23.20 -41.02 -22.67
CA THR A 537 23.43 -42.27 -21.93
C THR A 537 22.19 -42.77 -21.19
N LYS A 538 21.19 -41.90 -20.97
CA LYS A 538 19.99 -42.14 -20.14
C LYS A 538 20.30 -42.53 -18.69
N GLU A 539 21.53 -42.34 -18.24
CA GLU A 539 21.92 -42.60 -16.86
C GLU A 539 21.52 -41.43 -15.95
N LYS A 540 21.17 -41.75 -14.71
CA LYS A 540 20.87 -40.75 -13.68
C LYS A 540 22.19 -40.22 -13.11
N VAL A 541 22.47 -38.95 -13.40
CA VAL A 541 23.64 -38.24 -12.87
C VAL A 541 23.21 -37.25 -11.80
N ALA A 542 23.95 -37.20 -10.70
CA ALA A 542 23.77 -36.22 -9.65
C ALA A 542 24.90 -35.19 -9.70
N GLY A 543 24.56 -33.91 -9.67
CA GLY A 543 25.53 -32.81 -9.69
C GLY A 543 25.11 -31.65 -8.78
N GLU A 544 26.04 -30.73 -8.53
CA GLU A 544 25.75 -29.48 -7.84
C GLU A 544 25.47 -28.36 -8.84
N ALA A 545 24.39 -27.63 -8.64
CA ALA A 545 24.04 -26.44 -9.42
C ALA A 545 23.82 -25.25 -8.48
N PRO A 546 24.01 -24.00 -8.94
CA PRO A 546 23.70 -22.83 -8.14
C PRO A 546 22.20 -22.76 -7.83
N ALA A 547 21.85 -22.45 -6.58
CA ALA A 547 20.46 -22.37 -6.13
C ALA A 547 19.72 -21.16 -6.71
N PHE A 548 20.44 -20.05 -6.87
CA PHE A 548 19.97 -18.80 -7.47
C PHE A 548 20.81 -18.48 -8.70
N CYS A 549 20.18 -18.03 -9.79
CA CYS A 549 20.89 -17.57 -10.96
C CYS A 549 20.34 -16.24 -11.48
N HIS A 550 21.23 -15.31 -11.80
CA HIS A 550 20.87 -14.04 -12.41
C HIS A 550 20.78 -14.18 -13.93
N THR A 551 19.59 -13.95 -14.48
CA THR A 551 19.32 -14.07 -15.92
C THR A 551 18.49 -12.87 -16.39
N PHE A 552 18.19 -12.83 -17.69
CA PHE A 552 17.36 -11.78 -18.27
C PHE A 552 16.18 -12.40 -19.00
N GLN A 553 15.03 -11.75 -18.92
CA GLN A 553 13.83 -12.10 -19.66
C GLN A 553 13.36 -10.91 -20.48
N TYR A 554 12.97 -11.16 -21.73
CA TYR A 554 12.34 -10.16 -22.57
C TYR A 554 10.84 -10.12 -22.29
N ARG A 555 10.32 -8.94 -21.95
CA ARG A 555 8.89 -8.71 -21.78
C ARG A 555 8.50 -7.46 -22.56
N SER A 556 7.55 -7.60 -23.48
CA SER A 556 7.09 -6.50 -24.35
C SER A 556 8.25 -5.77 -25.05
N GLY A 557 9.23 -6.52 -25.56
CA GLY A 557 10.42 -5.97 -26.24
C GLY A 557 11.52 -5.41 -25.32
N THR A 558 11.28 -5.28 -24.01
CA THR A 558 12.28 -4.76 -23.05
C THR A 558 12.99 -5.88 -22.29
N LYS A 559 14.31 -5.75 -22.11
CA LYS A 559 15.14 -6.70 -21.36
C LYS A 559 15.05 -6.39 -19.86
N ILE A 560 14.53 -7.33 -19.08
CA ILE A 560 14.36 -7.21 -17.63
C ILE A 560 15.28 -8.21 -16.92
N GLY A 561 16.06 -7.74 -15.93
CA GLY A 561 16.87 -8.61 -15.08
C GLY A 561 16.02 -9.38 -14.06
N ILE A 562 16.21 -10.68 -14.00
CA ILE A 562 15.50 -11.58 -13.09
C ILE A 562 16.48 -12.49 -12.33
N LEU A 563 16.13 -12.81 -11.09
CA LEU A 563 16.78 -13.84 -10.29
C LEU A 563 15.89 -15.07 -10.35
N LYS A 564 16.37 -16.13 -11.00
CA LYS A 564 15.68 -17.43 -11.06
C LYS A 564 16.13 -18.31 -9.92
N VAL A 565 15.19 -19.04 -9.36
CA VAL A 565 15.42 -20.03 -8.31
C VAL A 565 15.40 -21.41 -8.95
N HIS A 566 16.36 -22.26 -8.55
CA HIS A 566 16.43 -23.62 -9.07
C HIS A 566 15.17 -24.43 -8.72
N ARG A 567 14.63 -25.19 -9.67
CA ARG A 567 13.36 -25.95 -9.50
C ARG A 567 13.35 -26.87 -8.29
N THR A 568 14.48 -27.53 -7.97
CA THR A 568 14.62 -28.33 -6.74
C THR A 568 14.30 -27.53 -5.48
N LEU A 569 14.77 -26.28 -5.41
CA LEU A 569 14.46 -25.39 -4.29
C LEU A 569 13.00 -24.93 -4.35
N VAL A 570 12.46 -24.66 -5.53
CA VAL A 570 11.04 -24.32 -5.70
C VAL A 570 10.13 -25.43 -5.19
N ASN A 571 10.43 -26.70 -5.49
CA ASN A 571 9.66 -27.85 -5.02
C ASN A 571 9.75 -28.03 -3.50
N GLN A 572 10.93 -27.75 -2.92
CA GLN A 572 11.12 -27.76 -1.46
C GLN A 572 10.39 -26.62 -0.76
N LEU A 573 10.29 -25.47 -1.44
CA LEU A 573 9.53 -24.33 -0.99
C LEU A 573 8.04 -24.60 -1.13
N SER A 574 7.52 -25.07 -2.27
CA SER A 574 6.08 -25.31 -2.47
C SER A 574 5.46 -26.38 -1.58
N ALA A 575 6.28 -27.24 -0.96
CA ALA A 575 5.83 -28.17 0.06
C ALA A 575 5.33 -27.42 1.31
N GLU A 576 4.55 -28.10 2.16
CA GLU A 576 3.88 -27.66 3.41
C GLU A 576 4.77 -26.88 4.42
N ARG A 577 6.06 -26.70 4.14
CA ARG A 577 7.10 -26.18 5.02
C ARG A 577 7.50 -24.71 4.77
N MET A 578 6.85 -23.96 3.87
CA MET A 578 7.18 -22.53 3.69
C MET A 578 7.10 -21.72 4.97
N THR A 579 5.98 -21.84 5.69
CA THR A 579 5.72 -21.14 6.95
C THR A 579 6.70 -21.54 8.05
N THR A 580 7.29 -22.72 7.91
CA THR A 580 8.33 -23.27 8.78
C THR A 580 9.72 -22.68 8.46
N ASN A 581 10.01 -22.42 7.19
CA ASN A 581 11.35 -22.02 6.74
C ASN A 581 11.53 -20.50 6.63
N VAL A 582 10.45 -19.75 6.37
CA VAL A 582 10.43 -18.29 6.24
C VAL A 582 9.45 -17.73 7.25
N GLN A 583 9.95 -17.24 8.39
CA GLN A 583 9.11 -16.58 9.36
C GLN A 583 8.63 -15.23 8.82
N PRO A 584 7.31 -14.93 8.87
CA PRO A 584 6.82 -13.61 8.54
C PRO A 584 7.31 -12.59 9.59
N GLN A 585 7.97 -11.53 9.13
CA GLN A 585 8.47 -10.44 10.00
C GLN A 585 7.36 -9.64 10.69
N HIS A 586 6.16 -9.61 10.09
CA HIS A 586 5.03 -8.83 10.55
C HIS A 586 3.86 -9.76 10.84
N LEU A 587 3.82 -10.26 12.07
CA LEU A 587 2.69 -11.03 12.61
C LEU A 587 1.69 -10.10 13.31
N PRO A 588 0.44 -10.55 13.52
CA PRO A 588 -0.49 -9.86 14.43
C PRO A 588 0.15 -9.66 15.81
N MET A 589 -0.07 -8.48 16.40
CA MET A 589 0.49 -8.14 17.71
C MET A 589 -0.30 -8.79 18.85
N LEU A 590 0.38 -9.15 19.93
CA LEU A 590 -0.23 -9.70 21.15
C LEU A 590 -0.73 -8.61 22.11
N VAL A 591 -0.36 -7.35 21.84
CA VAL A 591 -0.68 -6.17 22.63
C VAL A 591 -1.34 -5.14 21.73
N ARG A 592 -2.00 -4.16 22.34
CA ARG A 592 -2.55 -3.01 21.62
C ARG A 592 -1.47 -2.35 20.76
N PRO A 593 -1.73 -2.09 19.46
CA PRO A 593 -0.80 -1.38 18.60
C PRO A 593 -0.50 0.02 19.12
N ARG A 594 0.65 0.57 18.73
CA ARG A 594 0.93 1.99 18.98
C ARG A 594 -0.09 2.84 18.23
N PRO A 595 -0.72 3.83 18.90
CA PRO A 595 -1.65 4.71 18.22
C PRO A 595 -0.92 5.48 17.13
N TRP A 596 -1.59 5.67 16.01
CA TRP A 596 -1.16 6.55 14.94
C TRP A 596 -1.19 7.99 15.47
N THR A 597 -0.03 8.63 15.47
CA THR A 597 0.13 10.06 15.80
C THR A 597 0.72 10.84 14.63
N ASN A 598 1.38 10.15 13.71
CA ASN A 598 2.08 10.74 12.58
C ASN A 598 2.04 9.76 11.39
N TRP A 599 2.33 10.24 10.19
CA TRP A 599 2.32 9.40 8.99
C TRP A 599 3.32 8.23 9.02
N ASN A 600 4.36 8.31 9.86
CA ASN A 600 5.42 7.30 10.02
C ASN A 600 5.53 6.74 11.46
N SER A 601 4.55 7.06 12.32
CA SER A 601 4.52 6.63 13.73
C SER A 601 3.15 6.04 14.06
N GLY A 602 3.14 4.71 14.22
CA GLY A 602 1.95 3.93 14.55
C GLY A 602 2.15 2.45 14.24
N GLY A 603 1.24 1.60 14.73
CA GLY A 603 1.26 0.15 14.50
C GLY A 603 2.24 -0.59 15.42
N TYR A 604 3.32 -1.13 14.86
CA TYR A 604 4.29 -1.96 15.59
C TYR A 604 5.12 -1.18 16.62
N ASN A 605 5.62 -1.88 17.64
CA ASN A 605 6.37 -1.26 18.73
C ASN A 605 7.77 -0.82 18.34
N TYR A 606 8.49 -1.69 17.62
CA TYR A 606 9.88 -1.52 17.23
C TYR A 606 10.04 -1.37 15.73
N SER A 607 9.22 -2.10 14.95
CA SER A 607 9.23 -1.98 13.50
C SER A 607 8.54 -0.68 13.07
N GLN A 608 9.24 0.14 12.30
CA GLN A 608 8.64 1.36 11.75
C GLN A 608 7.64 1.00 10.65
N SER A 609 6.43 1.54 10.74
CA SER A 609 5.39 1.39 9.72
C SER A 609 4.99 2.76 9.16
N THR A 610 4.54 2.77 7.90
CA THR A 610 4.05 3.97 7.23
C THR A 610 2.55 3.88 7.07
N LEU A 611 1.86 5.01 7.20
CA LEU A 611 0.40 5.12 7.16
C LEU A 611 -0.16 4.57 5.84
N ILE A 612 0.51 4.86 4.72
CA ILE A 612 0.05 4.51 3.38
C ILE A 612 1.01 3.54 2.73
N ARG A 613 0.43 2.48 2.17
CA ARG A 613 1.14 1.51 1.33
C ARG A 613 1.32 2.09 -0.08
N SER A 614 2.30 2.97 -0.25
CA SER A 614 2.65 3.57 -1.55
C SER A 614 3.30 2.55 -2.50
N ARG A 615 3.00 2.64 -3.79
CA ARG A 615 3.69 1.89 -4.86
C ARG A 615 5.02 2.53 -5.23
N ASP A 616 5.85 2.78 -4.23
CA ASP A 616 7.16 3.44 -4.36
C ASP A 616 7.09 4.86 -5.00
N SER A 617 5.94 5.56 -4.93
CA SER A 617 5.85 6.96 -5.38
C SER A 617 6.34 7.89 -4.26
N PRO A 618 7.44 8.65 -4.47
CA PRO A 618 7.95 9.58 -3.46
C PRO A 618 7.00 10.77 -3.27
N GLU A 619 6.25 11.15 -4.31
CA GLU A 619 5.28 12.25 -4.25
C GLU A 619 4.15 11.92 -3.27
N GLN A 620 3.60 10.70 -3.32
CA GLN A 620 2.57 10.28 -2.37
C GLN A 620 3.05 10.43 -0.93
N ILE A 621 4.27 10.00 -0.63
CA ILE A 621 4.86 10.12 0.71
C ILE A 621 5.06 11.59 1.09
N ALA A 622 5.50 12.44 0.15
CA ALA A 622 5.68 13.87 0.39
C ALA A 622 4.36 14.60 0.70
N TYR A 623 3.28 14.30 -0.03
CA TYR A 623 1.95 14.86 0.23
C TYR A 623 1.45 14.45 1.62
N ILE A 624 1.55 13.18 1.97
CA ILE A 624 1.08 12.69 3.28
C ILE A 624 1.89 13.32 4.40
N LYS A 625 3.20 13.46 4.21
CA LYS A 625 4.07 14.15 5.17
C LYS A 625 3.60 15.59 5.39
N ALA A 626 3.36 16.34 4.31
CA ALA A 626 2.90 17.73 4.40
C ALA A 626 1.52 17.84 5.08
N VAL A 627 0.59 16.95 4.74
CA VAL A 627 -0.77 16.90 5.29
C VAL A 627 -0.75 16.52 6.78
N SER A 628 0.13 15.58 7.16
CA SER A 628 0.33 15.17 8.55
C SER A 628 0.96 16.28 9.39
N GLU A 629 1.93 17.01 8.85
CA GLU A 629 2.55 18.17 9.54
C GLU A 629 1.54 19.30 9.77
N GLN A 630 0.51 19.40 8.94
CA GLN A 630 -0.60 20.35 9.08
C GLN A 630 -1.69 19.89 10.07
N GLY A 631 -1.68 18.63 10.54
CA GLY A 631 -2.70 18.10 11.45
C GLY A 631 -4.10 17.95 10.83
N THR A 632 -4.21 17.92 9.50
CA THR A 632 -5.53 17.89 8.82
C THR A 632 -6.15 16.49 8.74
N ILE A 633 -5.38 15.45 9.08
CA ILE A 633 -5.78 14.03 8.96
C ILE A 633 -5.92 13.33 10.32
N ASP A 634 -6.10 14.08 11.41
CA ASP A 634 -6.24 13.52 12.75
C ASP A 634 -7.44 12.56 12.86
N ASN A 635 -8.55 12.88 12.19
CA ASN A 635 -9.72 11.99 12.09
C ASN A 635 -9.38 10.63 11.45
N VAL A 636 -8.42 10.60 10.52
CA VAL A 636 -7.94 9.35 9.90
C VAL A 636 -7.15 8.54 10.92
N TYR A 637 -6.32 9.19 11.73
CA TYR A 637 -5.58 8.53 12.81
C TYR A 637 -6.51 7.94 13.86
N GLU A 638 -7.52 8.68 14.30
CA GLU A 638 -8.54 8.18 15.22
C GLU A 638 -9.27 6.96 14.67
N GLY A 639 -9.72 7.03 13.41
CA GLY A 639 -10.36 5.89 12.73
C GLY A 639 -9.47 4.66 12.67
N LEU A 640 -8.19 4.83 12.31
CA LEU A 640 -7.22 3.73 12.29
C LEU A 640 -6.92 3.17 13.67
N ASN A 641 -6.91 4.01 14.71
CA ASN A 641 -6.70 3.59 16.09
C ASN A 641 -7.88 2.74 16.59
N VAL A 642 -9.12 3.13 16.29
CA VAL A 642 -10.30 2.32 16.61
C VAL A 642 -10.24 0.96 15.90
N LEU A 643 -9.89 0.94 14.62
CA LEU A 643 -9.74 -0.30 13.86
C LEU A 643 -8.62 -1.21 14.41
N GLY A 644 -7.47 -0.62 14.75
CA GLY A 644 -6.31 -1.35 15.28
C GLY A 644 -6.51 -1.88 16.70
N ASN A 645 -7.35 -1.22 17.50
CA ASN A 645 -7.63 -1.61 18.89
C ASN A 645 -8.67 -2.72 19.03
N THR A 646 -9.24 -3.22 17.94
CA THR A 646 -10.22 -4.32 17.99
C THR A 646 -9.49 -5.66 18.22
N PRO A 647 -9.70 -6.36 19.36
CA PRO A 647 -9.03 -7.62 19.64
C PRO A 647 -9.65 -8.78 18.85
N TRP A 648 -8.80 -9.70 18.39
CA TRP A 648 -9.20 -10.89 17.63
C TRP A 648 -8.72 -12.16 18.30
N THR A 649 -9.43 -13.26 18.08
CA THR A 649 -9.02 -14.61 18.47
C THR A 649 -9.29 -15.59 17.33
N ILE A 650 -8.54 -16.69 17.28
CA ILE A 650 -8.71 -17.74 16.28
C ILE A 650 -9.97 -18.53 16.61
N ASN A 651 -10.82 -18.79 15.62
CA ASN A 651 -11.94 -19.72 15.78
C ASN A 651 -11.42 -21.16 15.71
N GLU A 652 -11.14 -21.73 16.89
CA GLU A 652 -10.55 -23.06 17.03
C GLU A 652 -11.35 -24.18 16.35
N LYS A 653 -12.69 -24.14 16.44
CA LYS A 653 -13.55 -25.15 15.80
C LYS A 653 -13.38 -25.15 14.29
N LEU A 654 -13.35 -23.96 13.68
CA LEU A 654 -13.16 -23.83 12.24
C LEU A 654 -11.73 -24.16 11.83
N PHE A 655 -10.74 -23.76 12.64
CA PHE A 655 -9.34 -24.10 12.41
C PHE A 655 -9.14 -25.61 12.34
N ASN A 656 -9.76 -26.39 13.25
CA ASN A 656 -9.66 -27.85 13.23
C ASN A 656 -10.27 -28.45 11.96
N ILE A 657 -11.46 -28.00 11.54
CA ILE A 657 -12.10 -28.45 10.30
C ILE A 657 -11.23 -28.13 9.07
N ILE A 658 -10.71 -26.90 8.98
CA ILE A 658 -9.85 -26.51 7.86
C ILE A 658 -8.54 -27.29 7.88
N SER A 659 -7.97 -27.55 9.05
CA SER A 659 -6.77 -28.38 9.21
C SER A 659 -7.01 -29.81 8.73
N GLU A 660 -8.15 -30.41 9.09
CA GLU A 660 -8.55 -31.74 8.59
C GLU A 660 -8.66 -31.77 7.07
N VAL A 661 -9.37 -30.79 6.48
CA VAL A 661 -9.52 -30.65 5.03
C VAL A 661 -8.16 -30.42 4.35
N TRP A 662 -7.30 -29.59 4.93
CA TRP A 662 -5.96 -29.33 4.39
C TRP A 662 -5.12 -30.60 4.35
N ASN A 663 -5.21 -31.42 5.40
CA ASN A 663 -4.47 -32.67 5.51
C ASN A 663 -4.96 -33.75 4.54
N THR A 664 -6.16 -33.63 3.94
CA THR A 664 -6.58 -34.56 2.88
C THR A 664 -5.82 -34.32 1.58
N GLY A 665 -5.36 -33.08 1.33
CA GLY A 665 -4.67 -32.69 0.10
C GLY A 665 -5.57 -32.54 -1.13
N ASP A 666 -6.87 -32.77 -0.97
CA ASP A 666 -7.87 -32.63 -2.03
C ASP A 666 -8.30 -31.17 -2.21
N GLY A 667 -8.83 -30.85 -3.39
CA GLY A 667 -9.42 -29.54 -3.63
C GLY A 667 -10.70 -29.36 -2.82
N PHE A 668 -10.81 -28.27 -2.08
CA PHE A 668 -12.00 -27.96 -1.27
C PHE A 668 -12.36 -26.47 -1.35
N LEU A 669 -13.52 -26.15 -1.93
CA LEU A 669 -13.95 -24.77 -2.19
C LEU A 669 -12.86 -23.98 -2.95
N ASP A 670 -12.23 -23.02 -2.28
CA ASP A 670 -11.13 -22.20 -2.81
C ASP A 670 -9.73 -22.77 -2.50
N ILE A 671 -9.63 -23.84 -1.72
CA ILE A 671 -8.36 -24.53 -1.45
C ILE A 671 -8.01 -25.39 -2.68
N PRO A 672 -6.90 -25.11 -3.38
CA PRO A 672 -6.52 -25.88 -4.56
C PRO A 672 -5.98 -27.26 -4.14
N PRO A 673 -6.16 -28.30 -4.97
CA PRO A 673 -5.57 -29.61 -4.72
C PRO A 673 -4.04 -29.56 -4.79
N VAL A 674 -3.39 -30.49 -4.09
CA VAL A 674 -1.94 -30.66 -4.19
C VAL A 674 -1.58 -31.23 -5.57
N LEU A 675 -0.91 -30.44 -6.40
CA LEU A 675 -0.44 -30.85 -7.73
C LEU A 675 1.08 -31.04 -7.72
N GLU A 676 1.57 -32.25 -8.05
CA GLU A 676 3.00 -32.51 -8.16
C GLU A 676 3.61 -31.96 -9.47
N ASN A 677 2.85 -31.98 -10.56
CA ASN A 677 3.28 -31.48 -11.87
C ASN A 677 2.11 -30.87 -12.64
N PHE A 678 2.40 -29.85 -13.44
CA PHE A 678 1.45 -29.30 -14.39
C PHE A 678 1.37 -30.21 -15.63
N GLU A 679 0.16 -30.68 -15.95
CA GLU A 679 -0.13 -31.32 -17.22
C GLU A 679 -0.32 -30.25 -18.28
N PHE A 680 0.64 -30.14 -19.21
CA PHE A 680 0.50 -29.27 -20.36
C PHE A 680 -0.30 -29.99 -21.45
N PRO A 681 -1.14 -29.26 -22.21
CA PRO A 681 -1.76 -29.83 -23.40
C PRO A 681 -0.67 -30.31 -24.38
N PRO A 682 -0.94 -31.35 -25.19
CA PRO A 682 0.02 -31.84 -26.17
C PRO A 682 0.45 -30.69 -27.08
N SER A 683 1.75 -30.59 -27.34
CA SER A 683 2.29 -29.57 -28.23
C SER A 683 1.61 -29.69 -29.61
N ALA A 684 1.12 -28.58 -30.14
CA ALA A 684 0.51 -28.57 -31.46
C ALA A 684 1.54 -29.07 -32.49
N THR A 685 1.18 -30.10 -33.27
CA THR A 685 1.98 -30.54 -34.40
C THR A 685 1.99 -29.43 -35.43
N GLN A 686 3.16 -28.85 -35.69
CA GLN A 686 3.38 -28.00 -36.85
C GLN A 686 3.14 -28.90 -38.09
N LYS A 687 2.01 -28.69 -38.75
CA LYS A 687 1.71 -29.29 -40.05
C LYS A 687 2.44 -28.56 -41.15
#